data_AF-A0AAE3MFQ3-F1
#
_entry.id   AF-A0AAE3MFQ3-F1
#
_cell.length_a   1.000
_cell.length_b   1.000
_cell.length_c   1.000
_cell.angle_alpha   90.00
_cell.angle_beta   90.00
_cell.angle_gamma   90.00
#
_symmetry.space_group_name_H-M   'P 1'
#
loop_
_entity.id
_entity.type
_entity.pdbx_description
1 polymer ?
#
loop_
_entity_poly.entity_id
_entity_poly.type
_entity_poly.pdbx_seq_one_letter_code
_entity_poly.pdbx_strand_id
1 'polypeptide(L)'
;MKNLLFTLLLVVIFHSATGQNNIIWPTIQTPSANDMPIELKKLRISVFVVENIATTTYEMQFYNQNSRVMEGELNFPLARDVTVSRFALDVNGELREGVVVEKEKATQAFEAVIRRNIDPGLVEVTRGNNFKSRVYPIPAKGYKKAVIAFEQELWGKNNEYIYQLPLNFKHELEQFGVKVEVVMNKPTTPKNNDPFINLKFNQEHNAYVAEYNASYITLDTHLAFTAPMPQKINKVTTYKGKVTSDNYFYIHLNLKNEDKVKRKPQNISIIWDESSSAQKRNIEKELEILKNYLQWIHHGNIELITFSNTIHRQLSFPIKNGKCESLINTLASIQYDGGTNMHCVDFSSINTDEIICFSDGISNFGVKSGFSFSKPIVTINTSNIADHNLLEYFASESGGIYLNGFELSANEIIKALTHQSKQFIKAEYDHGQIKEFYPAKGNCMDGKFSCAGIAEGAQNNITLYFGYGNKITESHTIMVDNTKRIDNNLGERIWAQKKLKTLLVKNNPEKIKQHGKQFSLVTPGTSLIVLDDVHDYVRYEITPPPSLLNTYNSILLQQQKNRIDNKEMRIKRICNMFQSDINWWETVTIKKYEPHKKSGETPPPPPQRSAHVADVLSIVEDDAEISVNFEMAEEETVVTGYADNRAMNALQGRVQGLSVSKAAKLNRSPKHVTTSSMNIVKWESNAGYMTDLKATNPENLYASYLSLKNGNADNPSFYFDVATYLFQKNQKEAGLRVISNLAELELENTELMRTLARKLSEYAYYEEAIEIFKEVLSQRSFEPHSYIDLGLAYAAQGTYQKAINELYTVISKEWDPDIISRFPGIELIVLHDINNIIEKHASLLDISFIKPCFIKQMPVDIRIVIDWDANETDIDLWVTDPDGEKCSYQNKNTRIGGRISNDITQGYGPEEFRLKKAIDGTYTIEANFYGTRKQTTLQNVTVRATVYTNFGKDHEQKEILTLQLEPNKKGEYTIGDINFTSNQIDKL
;
A
#
# COMPACT_ATOMS: atom_id res chain seq x y z
N MET A 1 -64.89 -18.36 -15.51
CA MET A 1 -63.96 -18.60 -14.38
C MET A 1 -62.76 -19.46 -14.82
N LYS A 2 -61.96 -18.99 -15.80
CA LYS A 2 -60.69 -19.64 -16.21
C LYS A 2 -59.58 -18.65 -16.63
N ASN A 3 -59.82 -17.33 -16.55
CA ASN A 3 -58.86 -16.30 -16.97
C ASN A 3 -58.35 -15.42 -15.80
N LEU A 4 -58.52 -15.84 -14.55
CA LEU A 4 -58.05 -15.08 -13.37
C LEU A 4 -56.91 -15.77 -12.59
N LEU A 5 -56.48 -16.97 -13.01
CA LEU A 5 -55.42 -17.74 -12.32
C LEU A 5 -54.04 -17.67 -13.00
N PHE A 6 -53.93 -17.07 -14.19
CA PHE A 6 -52.65 -17.02 -14.93
C PHE A 6 -51.85 -15.74 -14.68
N THR A 7 -52.45 -14.72 -14.08
CA THR A 7 -51.79 -13.43 -13.77
C THR A 7 -51.12 -13.40 -12.39
N LEU A 8 -51.41 -14.38 -11.52
CA LEU A 8 -50.79 -14.46 -10.18
C LEU A 8 -49.51 -15.34 -10.14
N LEU A 9 -49.20 -16.07 -11.22
CA LEU A 9 -48.04 -16.97 -11.27
C LEU A 9 -46.78 -16.32 -11.89
N LEU A 10 -46.88 -15.11 -12.44
CA LEU A 10 -45.77 -14.41 -13.10
C LEU A 10 -45.05 -13.39 -12.19
N VAL A 11 -45.54 -13.13 -10.97
CA VAL A 11 -44.93 -12.21 -10.00
C VAL A 11 -44.06 -12.94 -8.96
N VAL A 12 -44.13 -14.27 -8.89
CA VAL A 12 -43.45 -15.07 -7.84
C VAL A 12 -42.12 -15.69 -8.30
N ILE A 13 -41.77 -15.65 -9.60
CA ILE A 13 -40.52 -16.27 -10.11
C ILE A 13 -39.29 -15.33 -10.01
N PHE A 14 -39.46 -14.05 -9.62
CA PHE A 14 -38.33 -13.14 -9.36
C PHE A 14 -37.99 -12.95 -7.87
N HIS A 15 -38.62 -13.70 -6.95
CA HIS A 15 -38.34 -13.61 -5.51
C HIS A 15 -37.27 -14.61 -5.00
N SER A 16 -36.65 -15.39 -5.88
CA SER A 16 -35.53 -16.27 -5.48
C SER A 16 -34.20 -15.68 -5.92
N ALA A 17 -33.39 -15.30 -4.92
CA ALA A 17 -32.01 -14.80 -4.98
C ALA A 17 -31.80 -13.28 -5.02
N THR A 18 -32.46 -12.51 -4.15
CA THR A 18 -31.80 -11.31 -3.59
C THR A 18 -31.02 -11.74 -2.34
N GLY A 19 -29.79 -12.22 -2.54
CA GLY A 19 -28.81 -12.07 -1.47
C GLY A 19 -28.68 -10.56 -1.24
N GLN A 20 -29.13 -10.07 -0.09
CA GLN A 20 -28.89 -8.70 0.35
C GLN A 20 -27.39 -8.53 0.56
N ASN A 21 -26.67 -8.26 -0.54
CA ASN A 21 -25.29 -7.88 -0.51
C ASN A 21 -25.22 -6.40 -0.12
N ASN A 22 -25.07 -6.16 1.17
CA ASN A 22 -24.85 -4.81 1.71
C ASN A 22 -23.50 -4.28 1.21
N ILE A 23 -23.48 -3.58 0.08
CA ILE A 23 -22.42 -2.60 -0.20
C ILE A 23 -22.58 -1.51 0.84
N ILE A 24 -21.66 -1.46 1.80
CA ILE A 24 -21.59 -0.41 2.80
C ILE A 24 -21.02 0.81 2.08
N TRP A 25 -21.86 1.82 1.84
CA TRP A 25 -21.38 3.11 1.38
C TRP A 25 -20.56 3.77 2.48
N PRO A 26 -19.49 4.51 2.13
CA PRO A 26 -18.46 4.83 3.10
C PRO A 26 -18.97 5.96 3.98
N THR A 27 -19.00 5.71 5.29
CA THR A 27 -19.05 6.79 6.27
C THR A 27 -17.68 7.44 6.31
N ILE A 28 -17.61 8.76 6.14
CA ILE A 28 -16.36 9.49 6.31
C ILE A 28 -15.97 9.40 7.79
N GLN A 29 -14.89 8.67 8.08
CA GLN A 29 -14.37 8.52 9.43
C GLN A 29 -13.89 9.87 9.96
N THR A 30 -14.28 10.21 11.16
CA THR A 30 -13.86 11.46 11.80
C THR A 30 -12.66 11.26 12.72
N PRO A 31 -11.83 12.31 12.88
CA PRO A 31 -10.60 12.31 13.66
C PRO A 31 -10.74 12.08 15.18
N SER A 32 -11.94 12.10 15.73
CA SER A 32 -12.16 11.99 17.16
C SER A 32 -13.53 11.41 17.41
N ALA A 33 -13.66 10.64 18.49
CA ALA A 33 -14.94 10.13 18.98
C ALA A 33 -15.96 11.27 19.29
N ASN A 34 -15.49 12.50 19.47
CA ASN A 34 -16.32 13.68 19.71
C ASN A 34 -16.69 14.47 18.43
N ASP A 35 -16.09 14.17 17.29
CA ASP A 35 -16.40 14.84 16.02
C ASP A 35 -17.61 14.19 15.34
N MET A 36 -18.52 15.01 14.80
CA MET A 36 -19.67 14.54 14.04
C MET A 36 -19.23 14.08 12.65
N PRO A 37 -19.75 12.93 12.15
CA PRO A 37 -19.38 12.40 10.84
C PRO A 37 -19.65 13.41 9.71
N ILE A 38 -18.80 13.42 8.69
CA ILE A 38 -19.07 14.18 7.47
C ILE A 38 -20.12 13.40 6.68
N GLU A 39 -21.21 14.07 6.31
CA GLU A 39 -22.36 13.44 5.70
C GLU A 39 -22.41 13.75 4.20
N LEU A 40 -22.69 12.72 3.38
CA LEU A 40 -23.12 12.94 2.01
C LEU A 40 -24.54 13.52 2.05
N LYS A 41 -24.73 14.74 1.56
CA LYS A 41 -26.05 15.40 1.54
C LYS A 41 -26.68 15.44 0.16
N LYS A 42 -25.88 15.51 -0.90
CA LYS A 42 -26.41 15.57 -2.28
C LYS A 42 -25.66 14.61 -3.19
N LEU A 43 -26.43 13.89 -4.00
CA LEU A 43 -25.90 12.86 -4.89
C LEU A 43 -26.58 12.95 -6.25
N ARG A 44 -25.78 13.10 -7.31
CA ARG A 44 -26.24 12.95 -8.69
C ARG A 44 -25.47 11.83 -9.38
N ILE A 45 -26.20 10.85 -9.90
CA ILE A 45 -25.66 9.71 -10.64
C ILE A 45 -25.98 9.91 -12.12
N SER A 46 -24.96 9.86 -12.97
CA SER A 46 -25.14 9.86 -14.43
C SER A 46 -24.58 8.55 -14.99
N VAL A 47 -25.43 7.77 -15.66
CA VAL A 47 -25.04 6.51 -16.31
C VAL A 47 -25.12 6.70 -17.81
N PHE A 48 -23.98 6.65 -18.49
CA PHE A 48 -23.90 6.73 -19.94
C PHE A 48 -23.52 5.36 -20.49
N VAL A 49 -24.41 4.75 -21.27
CA VAL A 49 -24.23 3.42 -21.84
C VAL A 49 -24.04 3.52 -23.34
N VAL A 50 -22.92 2.99 -23.82
CA VAL A 50 -22.65 2.85 -25.25
C VAL A 50 -22.36 1.39 -25.51
N GLU A 51 -23.24 0.75 -26.29
CA GLU A 51 -23.19 -0.68 -26.56
C GLU A 51 -23.31 -1.51 -25.26
N ASN A 52 -22.20 -2.13 -24.83
CA ASN A 52 -22.12 -2.91 -23.60
C ASN A 52 -21.13 -2.31 -22.60
N ILE A 53 -20.75 -1.04 -22.73
CA ILE A 53 -19.93 -0.35 -21.74
C ILE A 53 -20.78 0.73 -21.08
N ALA A 54 -20.76 0.78 -19.75
CA ALA A 54 -21.37 1.85 -18.98
C ALA A 54 -20.30 2.69 -18.29
N THR A 55 -20.36 4.00 -18.48
CA THR A 55 -19.64 4.98 -17.68
C THR A 55 -20.61 5.52 -16.62
N THR A 56 -20.30 5.28 -15.34
CA THR A 56 -21.09 5.77 -14.21
C THR A 56 -20.34 6.93 -13.56
N THR A 57 -20.97 8.10 -13.47
CA THR A 57 -20.43 9.29 -12.82
C THR A 57 -21.24 9.63 -11.58
N TYR A 58 -20.55 9.75 -10.45
CA TYR A 58 -21.06 10.27 -9.19
C TYR A 58 -20.63 11.72 -9.02
N GLU A 59 -21.59 12.64 -8.87
CA GLU A 59 -21.36 13.98 -8.32
C GLU A 59 -21.89 14.00 -6.89
N MET A 60 -20.99 14.21 -5.93
CA MET A 60 -21.25 14.12 -4.50
C MET A 60 -21.00 15.48 -3.84
N GLN A 61 -21.91 15.91 -2.94
CA GLN A 61 -21.66 17.04 -2.05
C GLN A 61 -21.70 16.58 -0.60
N PHE A 62 -20.56 16.73 0.07
CA PHE A 62 -20.36 16.39 1.47
C PHE A 62 -20.52 17.63 2.35
N TYR A 63 -21.17 17.47 3.50
CA TYR A 63 -21.37 18.52 4.50
C TYR A 63 -20.60 18.21 5.78
N ASN A 64 -19.78 19.15 6.22
CA ASN A 64 -19.07 19.05 7.48
C ASN A 64 -19.85 19.77 8.58
N GLN A 65 -20.43 18.99 9.50
CA GLN A 65 -21.18 19.52 10.64
C GLN A 65 -20.29 20.11 11.74
N ASN A 66 -18.98 19.89 11.71
CA ASN A 66 -18.08 20.36 12.76
C ASN A 66 -17.78 21.86 12.60
N SER A 67 -17.30 22.49 13.69
CA SER A 67 -16.88 23.89 13.70
C SER A 67 -15.41 24.08 13.28
N ARG A 68 -14.77 23.05 12.73
CA ARG A 68 -13.39 23.05 12.25
C ARG A 68 -13.32 22.45 10.85
N VAL A 69 -12.26 22.80 10.11
CA VAL A 69 -11.95 22.17 8.82
C VAL A 69 -11.62 20.70 9.05
N MET A 70 -12.09 19.84 8.14
CA MET A 70 -11.92 18.39 8.25
C MET A 70 -11.41 17.82 6.93
N GLU A 71 -10.68 16.70 7.01
CA GLU A 71 -10.40 15.82 5.87
C GLU A 71 -11.52 14.78 5.75
N GLY A 72 -11.90 14.44 4.52
CA GLY A 72 -12.81 13.34 4.24
C GLY A 72 -12.14 12.22 3.46
N GLU A 73 -12.29 10.98 3.94
CA GLU A 73 -11.87 9.78 3.25
C GLU A 73 -13.08 8.98 2.75
N LEU A 74 -13.08 8.65 1.46
CA LEU A 74 -14.10 7.86 0.78
C LEU A 74 -13.48 6.55 0.27
N ASN A 75 -13.91 5.42 0.81
CA ASN A 75 -13.42 4.09 0.44
C ASN A 75 -14.49 3.27 -0.28
N PHE A 76 -14.37 3.00 -1.57
CA PHE A 76 -15.34 2.20 -2.31
C PHE A 76 -14.71 0.93 -2.88
N PRO A 77 -15.22 -0.26 -2.50
CA PRO A 77 -14.86 -1.49 -3.19
C PRO A 77 -15.41 -1.46 -4.62
N LEU A 78 -14.56 -1.73 -5.59
CA LEU A 78 -14.96 -1.85 -6.97
C LEU A 78 -15.25 -3.31 -7.31
N ALA A 79 -16.31 -3.54 -8.08
CA ALA A 79 -16.58 -4.84 -8.64
C ALA A 79 -15.45 -5.28 -9.59
N ARG A 80 -15.42 -6.57 -9.93
CA ARG A 80 -14.49 -7.11 -10.91
C ARG A 80 -14.60 -6.34 -12.22
N ASP A 81 -13.46 -6.08 -12.85
CA ASP A 81 -13.35 -5.41 -14.16
C ASP A 81 -13.85 -3.95 -14.18
N VAL A 82 -14.00 -3.30 -13.02
CA VAL A 82 -14.33 -1.87 -12.92
C VAL A 82 -13.06 -1.05 -12.68
N THR A 83 -12.91 0.07 -13.38
CA THR A 83 -11.77 0.98 -13.21
C THR A 83 -12.23 2.43 -13.15
N VAL A 84 -11.68 3.19 -12.21
CA VAL A 84 -11.92 4.64 -12.13
C VAL A 84 -11.13 5.34 -13.22
N SER A 85 -11.82 6.24 -13.90
CA SER A 85 -11.31 6.93 -15.08
C SER A 85 -11.40 8.45 -15.00
N ARG A 86 -12.09 8.98 -13.99
CA ARG A 86 -12.18 10.42 -13.74
C ARG A 86 -12.32 10.70 -12.27
N PHE A 87 -11.66 11.75 -11.84
CA PHE A 87 -11.83 12.37 -10.54
C PHE A 87 -11.76 13.88 -10.72
N ALA A 88 -12.63 14.63 -10.06
CA ALA A 88 -12.56 16.07 -10.07
C ALA A 88 -13.06 16.64 -8.74
N LEU A 89 -12.51 17.78 -8.33
CA LEU A 89 -12.83 18.44 -7.07
C LEU A 89 -13.24 19.88 -7.34
N ASP A 90 -14.20 20.38 -6.57
CA ASP A 90 -14.51 21.81 -6.56
C ASP A 90 -13.39 22.58 -5.84
N VAL A 91 -12.73 23.46 -6.60
CA VAL A 91 -11.67 24.34 -6.11
C VAL A 91 -12.03 25.77 -6.49
N ASN A 92 -12.25 26.62 -5.49
CA ASN A 92 -12.67 28.01 -5.65
C ASN A 92 -13.98 28.20 -6.47
N GLY A 93 -14.91 27.25 -6.38
CA GLY A 93 -16.21 27.29 -7.07
C GLY A 93 -16.19 26.71 -8.49
N GLU A 94 -15.02 26.28 -8.98
CA GLU A 94 -14.85 25.64 -10.28
C GLU A 94 -14.43 24.18 -10.12
N LEU A 95 -14.98 23.29 -10.95
CA LEU A 95 -14.61 21.89 -10.94
C LEU A 95 -13.26 21.69 -11.64
N ARG A 96 -12.25 21.24 -10.89
CA ARG A 96 -10.90 20.96 -11.40
C ARG A 96 -10.72 19.47 -11.61
N GLU A 97 -10.37 19.10 -12.85
CA GLU A 97 -10.08 17.71 -13.22
C GLU A 97 -8.76 17.23 -12.61
N GLY A 98 -8.79 16.00 -12.11
CA GLY A 98 -7.60 15.30 -11.65
C GLY A 98 -6.78 14.75 -12.81
N VAL A 99 -5.47 14.72 -12.61
CA VAL A 99 -4.50 14.19 -13.58
C VAL A 99 -3.87 12.92 -13.06
N VAL A 100 -3.62 11.95 -13.95
CA VAL A 100 -3.00 10.68 -13.56
C VAL A 100 -1.50 10.86 -13.43
N VAL A 101 -0.97 10.47 -12.28
CA VAL A 101 0.46 10.52 -11.95
C VAL A 101 0.91 9.23 -11.29
N GLU A 102 2.20 9.09 -11.08
CA GLU A 102 2.76 7.97 -10.31
C GLU A 102 2.27 8.04 -8.86
N LYS A 103 1.85 6.90 -8.31
CA LYS A 103 1.17 6.83 -7.00
C LYS A 103 1.96 7.53 -5.91
N GLU A 104 3.23 7.15 -5.73
CA GLU A 104 4.17 7.77 -4.79
C GLU A 104 4.22 9.31 -4.95
N LYS A 105 4.34 9.78 -6.18
CA LYS A 105 4.48 11.21 -6.50
C LYS A 105 3.19 11.98 -6.19
N ALA A 106 2.04 11.35 -6.39
CA ALA A 106 0.74 11.86 -6.00
C ALA A 106 0.66 12.03 -4.48
N THR A 107 1.06 10.99 -3.73
CA THR A 107 1.08 11.02 -2.26
C THR A 107 2.00 12.12 -1.74
N GLN A 108 3.22 12.24 -2.30
CA GLN A 108 4.18 13.29 -1.95
C GLN A 108 3.58 14.69 -2.13
N ALA A 109 3.03 14.97 -3.32
CA ALA A 109 2.46 16.26 -3.65
C ALA A 109 1.25 16.57 -2.76
N PHE A 110 0.33 15.61 -2.61
CA PHE A 110 -0.88 15.73 -1.80
C PHE A 110 -0.56 16.10 -0.35
N GLU A 111 0.34 15.37 0.31
CA GLU A 111 0.67 15.62 1.72
C GLU A 111 1.40 16.94 1.92
N ALA A 112 2.30 17.32 1.01
CA ALA A 112 3.00 18.60 1.11
C ALA A 112 2.07 19.81 0.89
N VAL A 113 1.00 19.64 0.12
CA VAL A 113 -0.02 20.66 -0.16
C VAL A 113 -0.99 20.79 1.02
N ILE A 114 -1.41 19.67 1.63
CA ILE A 114 -2.22 19.68 2.87
C ILE A 114 -1.54 20.47 3.98
N ARG A 115 -0.22 20.30 4.16
CA ARG A 115 0.53 21.01 5.22
C ARG A 115 0.53 22.53 5.05
N ARG A 116 0.30 23.02 3.83
CA ARG A 116 0.14 24.45 3.51
C ARG A 116 -1.31 24.92 3.58
N ASN A 117 -2.24 24.05 4.02
CA ASN A 117 -3.68 24.28 4.08
C ASN A 117 -4.31 24.63 2.71
N ILE A 118 -3.78 24.06 1.64
CA ILE A 118 -4.30 24.21 0.27
C ILE A 118 -5.29 23.07 -0.03
N ASP A 119 -6.09 23.17 -1.10
CA ASP A 119 -7.12 22.23 -1.54
C ASP A 119 -6.60 21.15 -2.52
N PRO A 120 -6.13 19.97 -2.07
CA PRO A 120 -5.88 18.85 -2.95
C PRO A 120 -6.97 17.78 -2.87
N GLY A 121 -7.09 17.03 -3.95
CA GLY A 121 -7.83 15.78 -3.98
C GLY A 121 -6.93 14.65 -4.44
N LEU A 122 -7.02 13.49 -3.79
CA LEU A 122 -6.25 12.30 -4.16
C LEU A 122 -7.18 11.10 -4.31
N VAL A 123 -6.82 10.24 -5.24
CA VAL A 123 -7.56 9.07 -5.64
C VAL A 123 -6.58 7.94 -5.93
N GLU A 124 -6.75 6.81 -5.26
CA GLU A 124 -5.84 5.68 -5.34
C GLU A 124 -6.61 4.36 -5.30
N VAL A 125 -6.05 3.31 -5.90
CA VAL A 125 -6.47 1.94 -5.63
C VAL A 125 -5.54 1.32 -4.58
N THR A 126 -6.15 0.68 -3.61
CA THR A 126 -5.53 -0.10 -2.52
C THR A 126 -5.74 -1.59 -2.80
N ARG A 127 -5.06 -2.46 -2.03
CA ARG A 127 -5.24 -3.91 -2.15
C ARG A 127 -6.72 -4.31 -1.97
N GLY A 128 -7.11 -5.42 -2.58
CA GLY A 128 -8.50 -5.88 -2.55
C GLY A 128 -9.45 -5.15 -3.51
N ASN A 129 -8.89 -4.51 -4.55
CA ASN A 129 -9.62 -3.69 -5.53
C ASN A 129 -10.51 -2.61 -4.87
N ASN A 130 -10.01 -2.04 -3.77
CA ASN A 130 -10.69 -0.99 -3.03
C ASN A 130 -10.09 0.36 -3.42
N PHE A 131 -10.93 1.31 -3.78
CA PHE A 131 -10.48 2.64 -4.12
C PHE A 131 -10.66 3.59 -2.95
N LYS A 132 -9.62 4.37 -2.68
CA LYS A 132 -9.56 5.37 -1.62
C LYS A 132 -9.46 6.75 -2.24
N SER A 133 -10.38 7.64 -1.91
CA SER A 133 -10.29 9.06 -2.23
C SER A 133 -10.15 9.87 -0.95
N ARG A 134 -9.21 10.82 -0.95
CA ARG A 134 -9.00 11.78 0.13
C ARG A 134 -9.35 13.16 -0.39
N VAL A 135 -10.23 13.84 0.31
CA VAL A 135 -10.72 15.18 -0.03
C VAL A 135 -10.39 16.12 1.11
N TYR A 136 -9.59 17.14 0.82
CA TYR A 136 -9.24 18.19 1.76
C TYR A 136 -9.23 19.55 1.07
N PRO A 137 -9.55 20.64 1.78
CA PRO A 137 -10.31 20.73 3.02
C PRO A 137 -11.82 20.60 2.78
N ILE A 138 -12.55 20.09 3.78
CA ILE A 138 -14.01 20.21 3.86
C ILE A 138 -14.32 21.34 4.87
N PRO A 139 -14.80 22.51 4.41
CA PRO A 139 -14.93 23.71 5.25
C PRO A 139 -15.83 23.50 6.47
N ALA A 140 -15.52 24.14 7.59
CA ALA A 140 -16.36 24.12 8.80
C ALA A 140 -17.78 24.63 8.48
N LYS A 141 -18.80 23.87 8.88
CA LYS A 141 -20.22 24.17 8.57
C LYS A 141 -20.46 24.40 7.06
N GLY A 142 -19.65 23.80 6.19
CA GLY A 142 -19.66 24.04 4.76
C GLY A 142 -19.73 22.75 3.93
N TYR A 143 -19.84 22.96 2.61
CA TYR A 143 -19.92 21.88 1.62
C TYR A 143 -18.63 21.73 0.84
N LYS A 144 -18.34 20.51 0.40
CA LYS A 144 -17.31 20.22 -0.60
C LYS A 144 -17.88 19.28 -1.65
N LYS A 145 -17.68 19.62 -2.93
CA LYS A 145 -18.14 18.80 -4.06
C LYS A 145 -16.97 17.98 -4.62
N ALA A 146 -17.23 16.69 -4.86
CA ALA A 146 -16.32 15.77 -5.53
C ALA A 146 -17.06 15.01 -6.64
N VAL A 147 -16.35 14.69 -7.72
CA VAL A 147 -16.86 13.91 -8.85
C VAL A 147 -15.96 12.71 -9.07
N ILE A 148 -16.56 11.53 -9.21
CA ILE A 148 -15.86 10.27 -9.54
C ILE A 148 -16.58 9.63 -10.72
N ALA A 149 -15.84 9.13 -11.72
CA ALA A 149 -16.42 8.29 -12.76
C ALA A 149 -15.64 6.99 -12.96
N PHE A 150 -16.37 5.90 -13.09
CA PHE A 150 -15.81 4.59 -13.40
C PHE A 150 -16.54 3.94 -14.57
N GLU A 151 -15.89 2.94 -15.15
CA GLU A 151 -16.40 2.21 -16.29
C GLU A 151 -16.49 0.72 -16.00
N GLN A 152 -17.52 0.11 -16.58
CA GLN A 152 -17.76 -1.32 -16.47
C GLN A 152 -18.28 -1.90 -17.79
N GLU A 153 -17.84 -3.13 -18.10
CA GLU A 153 -18.42 -3.95 -19.16
C GLU A 153 -19.72 -4.58 -18.66
N LEU A 154 -20.82 -4.33 -19.34
CA LEU A 154 -22.13 -4.87 -19.05
C LEU A 154 -22.28 -6.26 -19.65
N TRP A 155 -22.76 -7.17 -18.81
CA TRP A 155 -23.15 -8.51 -19.18
C TRP A 155 -24.66 -8.65 -19.02
N GLY A 156 -25.23 -9.75 -19.48
CA GLY A 156 -26.67 -9.97 -19.29
C GLY A 156 -27.15 -11.27 -19.91
N LYS A 157 -28.47 -11.47 -19.99
CA LYS A 157 -29.11 -12.69 -20.52
C LYS A 157 -30.27 -12.29 -21.43
N ASN A 158 -30.81 -13.22 -22.22
CA ASN A 158 -32.02 -12.99 -23.02
C ASN A 158 -31.99 -11.76 -23.95
N ASN A 159 -30.84 -11.48 -24.59
CA ASN A 159 -30.63 -10.30 -25.44
C ASN A 159 -30.80 -8.95 -24.73
N GLU A 160 -30.54 -8.87 -23.43
CA GLU A 160 -30.50 -7.63 -22.66
C GLU A 160 -29.20 -7.56 -21.85
N TYR A 161 -28.51 -6.42 -21.90
CA TYR A 161 -27.47 -6.04 -20.95
C TYR A 161 -28.15 -5.61 -19.65
N ILE A 162 -27.61 -6.05 -18.52
CA ILE A 162 -28.12 -5.72 -17.19
C ILE A 162 -27.16 -4.72 -16.57
N TYR A 163 -27.70 -3.59 -16.12
CA TYR A 163 -26.99 -2.65 -15.28
C TYR A 163 -27.55 -2.74 -13.86
N GLN A 164 -26.65 -2.82 -12.88
CA GLN A 164 -26.99 -2.77 -11.47
C GLN A 164 -25.93 -1.96 -10.71
N LEU A 165 -26.38 -1.09 -9.82
CA LEU A 165 -25.55 -0.21 -9.01
C LEU A 165 -26.15 -0.12 -7.60
N PRO A 166 -25.54 -0.75 -6.59
CA PRO A 166 -26.10 -0.77 -5.24
C PRO A 166 -26.01 0.59 -4.54
N LEU A 167 -27.08 1.04 -3.87
CA LEU A 167 -27.25 2.39 -3.33
C LEU A 167 -27.64 2.38 -1.84
N ASN A 168 -26.94 1.63 -0.99
CA ASN A 168 -27.24 1.53 0.45
C ASN A 168 -26.71 2.73 1.29
N PHE A 169 -27.22 3.93 1.03
CA PHE A 169 -26.92 5.14 1.81
C PHE A 169 -27.78 5.19 3.07
N LYS A 170 -27.16 4.95 4.24
CA LYS A 170 -27.85 4.93 5.55
C LYS A 170 -28.34 6.30 6.04
N HIS A 171 -27.77 7.38 5.51
CA HIS A 171 -28.13 8.75 5.87
C HIS A 171 -29.08 9.35 4.82
N GLU A 172 -29.99 10.21 5.27
CA GLU A 172 -30.91 10.92 4.38
C GLU A 172 -30.16 11.92 3.49
N LEU A 173 -30.41 11.84 2.18
CA LEU A 173 -29.93 12.78 1.17
C LEU A 173 -30.91 13.93 1.01
N GLU A 174 -30.44 15.17 1.13
CA GLU A 174 -31.22 16.38 0.83
C GLU A 174 -31.66 16.41 -0.64
N GLN A 175 -30.79 15.97 -1.55
CA GLN A 175 -31.05 15.91 -2.98
C GLN A 175 -30.46 14.64 -3.60
N PHE A 176 -31.27 13.93 -4.37
CA PHE A 176 -30.86 12.75 -5.12
C PHE A 176 -31.35 12.87 -6.56
N GLY A 177 -30.46 12.59 -7.51
CA GLY A 177 -30.78 12.59 -8.93
C GLY A 177 -30.11 11.45 -9.68
N VAL A 178 -30.82 10.86 -10.64
CA VAL A 178 -30.30 9.86 -11.57
C VAL A 178 -30.60 10.33 -12.99
N LYS A 179 -29.60 10.30 -13.86
CA LYS A 179 -29.75 10.42 -15.30
C LYS A 179 -29.15 9.20 -15.97
N VAL A 180 -29.93 8.51 -16.79
CA VAL A 180 -29.45 7.40 -17.61
C VAL A 180 -29.59 7.79 -19.07
N GLU A 181 -28.52 7.62 -19.83
CA GLU A 181 -28.50 7.80 -21.28
C GLU A 181 -27.94 6.52 -21.92
N VAL A 182 -28.73 5.90 -22.80
CA VAL A 182 -28.35 4.67 -23.51
C VAL A 182 -28.29 4.94 -25.00
N VAL A 183 -27.09 4.99 -25.57
CA VAL A 183 -26.87 5.23 -27.00
C VAL A 183 -27.11 3.94 -27.78
N MET A 184 -28.05 3.98 -28.73
CA MET A 184 -28.52 2.80 -29.45
C MET A 184 -28.88 3.10 -30.91
N ASN A 185 -28.50 2.20 -31.81
CA ASN A 185 -28.84 2.28 -33.23
C ASN A 185 -30.21 1.65 -33.58
N LYS A 186 -31.04 1.22 -32.60
CA LYS A 186 -32.27 0.44 -32.81
C LYS A 186 -33.39 0.78 -31.81
N PRO A 187 -34.68 0.56 -32.16
CA PRO A 187 -35.85 1.12 -31.47
C PRO A 187 -36.36 0.32 -30.25
N THR A 188 -35.53 -0.53 -29.65
CA THR A 188 -35.95 -1.28 -28.45
C THR A 188 -35.67 -0.43 -27.22
N THR A 189 -36.70 -0.09 -26.45
CA THR A 189 -36.56 0.75 -25.27
C THR A 189 -35.90 -0.03 -24.12
N PRO A 190 -34.92 0.57 -23.41
CA PRO A 190 -34.45 0.06 -22.12
C PRO A 190 -35.60 -0.13 -21.13
N LYS A 191 -35.48 -1.10 -20.22
CA LYS A 191 -36.51 -1.38 -19.22
C LYS A 191 -36.00 -1.02 -17.83
N ASN A 192 -36.84 -0.35 -17.06
CA ASN A 192 -36.61 -0.17 -15.63
C ASN A 192 -36.90 -1.48 -14.91
N ASN A 193 -35.93 -1.99 -14.15
CA ASN A 193 -36.08 -3.18 -13.32
C ASN A 193 -35.98 -2.85 -11.82
N ASP A 194 -35.83 -1.57 -11.50
CA ASP A 194 -35.77 -1.06 -10.14
C ASP A 194 -37.19 -0.84 -9.58
N PRO A 195 -37.53 -1.43 -8.41
CA PRO A 195 -38.84 -1.27 -7.80
C PRO A 195 -39.08 0.13 -7.19
N PHE A 196 -38.03 0.90 -6.92
CA PHE A 196 -38.06 2.16 -6.17
C PHE A 196 -37.70 3.37 -7.04
N ILE A 197 -36.65 3.28 -7.85
CA ILE A 197 -36.23 4.34 -8.78
C ILE A 197 -36.93 4.12 -10.12
N ASN A 198 -38.07 4.80 -10.32
CA ASN A 198 -38.88 4.62 -11.53
C ASN A 198 -38.31 5.37 -12.75
N LEU A 199 -37.38 4.76 -13.46
CA LEU A 199 -36.81 5.30 -14.70
C LEU A 199 -37.78 5.18 -15.88
N LYS A 200 -38.18 6.32 -16.45
CA LYS A 200 -38.98 6.37 -17.69
C LYS A 200 -38.10 6.78 -18.87
N PHE A 201 -37.77 5.83 -19.72
CA PHE A 201 -36.93 6.04 -20.89
C PHE A 201 -37.70 6.67 -22.04
N ASN A 202 -37.30 7.89 -22.42
CA ASN A 202 -37.80 8.61 -23.59
C ASN A 202 -36.74 8.55 -24.69
N GLN A 203 -37.16 8.46 -25.95
CA GLN A 203 -36.23 8.47 -27.08
C GLN A 203 -35.83 9.91 -27.42
N GLU A 204 -34.52 10.18 -27.46
CA GLU A 204 -33.93 11.45 -27.86
C GLU A 204 -32.84 11.19 -28.92
N HIS A 205 -33.08 11.57 -30.17
CA HIS A 205 -32.19 11.29 -31.31
C HIS A 205 -31.80 9.80 -31.41
N ASN A 206 -30.53 9.47 -31.21
CA ASN A 206 -29.95 8.11 -31.25
C ASN A 206 -29.73 7.53 -29.84
N ALA A 207 -30.41 8.06 -28.82
CA ALA A 207 -30.30 7.61 -27.45
C ALA A 207 -31.67 7.49 -26.77
N TYR A 208 -31.70 6.74 -25.67
CA TYR A 208 -32.80 6.76 -24.72
C TYR A 208 -32.35 7.44 -23.45
N VAL A 209 -33.11 8.42 -22.98
CA VAL A 209 -32.81 9.20 -21.77
C VAL A 209 -33.90 8.97 -20.73
N ALA A 210 -33.49 8.70 -19.50
CA ALA A 210 -34.37 8.66 -18.33
C ALA A 210 -33.79 9.53 -17.22
N GLU A 211 -34.65 10.27 -16.53
CA GLU A 211 -34.28 11.08 -15.38
C GLU A 211 -35.19 10.79 -14.19
N TYR A 212 -34.62 10.78 -13.00
CA TYR A 212 -35.32 10.65 -11.72
C TYR A 212 -34.71 11.64 -10.73
N ASN A 213 -35.53 12.36 -9.98
CA ASN A 213 -35.08 13.28 -8.93
C ASN A 213 -35.96 13.12 -7.69
N ALA A 214 -35.34 13.20 -6.52
CA ALA A 214 -35.99 13.19 -5.22
C ALA A 214 -35.27 14.12 -4.24
N SER A 215 -35.99 14.54 -3.20
CA SER A 215 -35.44 15.34 -2.10
C SER A 215 -35.77 14.68 -0.78
N TYR A 216 -34.86 14.78 0.20
CA TYR A 216 -35.01 14.17 1.54
C TYR A 216 -35.35 12.68 1.47
N ILE A 217 -34.45 11.90 0.87
CA ILE A 217 -34.63 10.47 0.61
C ILE A 217 -33.54 9.65 1.27
N THR A 218 -33.91 8.51 1.84
CA THR A 218 -32.96 7.48 2.28
C THR A 218 -32.97 6.36 1.25
N LEU A 219 -31.79 5.85 0.88
CA LEU A 219 -31.65 4.82 -0.14
C LEU A 219 -31.07 3.56 0.53
N ASP A 220 -31.85 2.49 0.56
CA ASP A 220 -31.43 1.14 1.00
C ASP A 220 -31.58 0.11 -0.12
N THR A 221 -31.60 0.59 -1.37
CA THR A 221 -31.93 -0.18 -2.56
C THR A 221 -30.75 -0.22 -3.54
N HIS A 222 -31.00 -0.60 -4.79
CA HIS A 222 -30.03 -0.62 -5.87
C HIS A 222 -30.67 0.01 -7.11
N LEU A 223 -29.91 0.76 -7.90
CA LEU A 223 -30.30 1.21 -9.22
C LEU A 223 -30.18 0.05 -10.22
N ALA A 224 -31.28 -0.33 -10.89
CA ALA A 224 -31.27 -1.39 -11.91
C ALA A 224 -32.10 -1.07 -13.16
N PHE A 225 -31.50 -1.30 -14.33
CA PHE A 225 -32.18 -1.24 -15.62
C PHE A 225 -31.53 -2.20 -16.62
N THR A 226 -32.23 -2.47 -17.73
CA THR A 226 -31.69 -3.26 -18.83
C THR A 226 -31.60 -2.48 -20.12
N ALA A 227 -30.48 -2.59 -20.82
CA ALA A 227 -30.30 -2.07 -22.18
C ALA A 227 -30.38 -3.22 -23.20
N PRO A 228 -31.12 -3.09 -24.31
CA PRO A 228 -31.23 -4.16 -25.30
C PRO A 228 -29.90 -4.46 -26.01
N MET A 229 -29.60 -5.75 -26.20
CA MET A 229 -28.45 -6.20 -26.99
C MET A 229 -28.76 -6.08 -28.50
N PRO A 230 -27.78 -5.72 -29.34
CA PRO A 230 -27.95 -5.75 -30.79
C PRO A 230 -28.29 -7.16 -31.29
N GLN A 231 -29.30 -7.30 -32.16
CA GLN A 231 -29.75 -8.59 -32.70
C GLN A 231 -28.68 -9.43 -33.44
N LYS A 232 -27.52 -8.86 -33.80
CA LYS A 232 -26.40 -9.64 -34.35
C LYS A 232 -25.59 -10.23 -33.19
N ILE A 233 -25.70 -11.55 -33.05
CA ILE A 233 -25.15 -12.40 -31.98
C ILE A 233 -23.63 -12.22 -31.82
N ASN A 234 -22.92 -11.94 -32.92
CA ASN A 234 -21.48 -11.69 -32.98
C ASN A 234 -21.24 -10.31 -33.63
N LYS A 235 -20.55 -9.41 -32.92
CA LYS A 235 -20.30 -8.03 -33.36
C LYS A 235 -18.80 -7.73 -33.36
N VAL A 236 -18.37 -7.04 -34.41
CA VAL A 236 -17.05 -6.43 -34.53
C VAL A 236 -17.26 -4.95 -34.69
N THR A 237 -16.53 -4.13 -33.95
CA THR A 237 -16.56 -2.68 -34.09
C THR A 237 -15.15 -2.15 -34.05
N THR A 238 -14.84 -1.26 -34.98
CA THR A 238 -13.55 -0.59 -35.09
C THR A 238 -13.71 0.87 -34.68
N TYR A 239 -12.68 1.40 -34.02
CA TYR A 239 -12.66 2.73 -33.43
C TYR A 239 -11.35 3.41 -33.77
N LYS A 240 -11.40 4.73 -33.94
CA LYS A 240 -10.20 5.55 -33.99
C LYS A 240 -9.86 6.04 -32.58
N GLY A 241 -8.69 5.68 -32.07
CA GLY A 241 -8.23 6.13 -30.76
C GLY A 241 -8.02 7.66 -30.71
N LYS A 242 -8.20 8.25 -29.53
CA LYS A 242 -7.94 9.68 -29.31
C LYS A 242 -6.54 9.94 -28.77
N VAL A 243 -6.02 9.05 -27.92
CA VAL A 243 -4.69 9.20 -27.29
C VAL A 243 -3.58 8.86 -28.29
N THR A 244 -3.70 7.70 -28.94
CA THR A 244 -2.66 7.13 -29.80
C THR A 244 -2.93 7.33 -31.29
N SER A 245 -4.16 7.70 -31.67
CA SER A 245 -4.64 7.71 -33.06
C SER A 245 -4.61 6.35 -33.77
N ASP A 246 -4.30 5.26 -33.07
CA ASP A 246 -4.35 3.89 -33.60
C ASP A 246 -5.80 3.46 -33.92
N ASN A 247 -5.95 2.42 -34.74
CA ASN A 247 -7.25 1.78 -34.96
C ASN A 247 -7.43 0.63 -33.97
N TYR A 248 -8.43 0.78 -33.11
CA TYR A 248 -8.80 -0.22 -32.13
C TYR A 248 -9.95 -1.07 -32.66
N PHE A 249 -9.97 -2.35 -32.33
CA PHE A 249 -11.13 -3.19 -32.55
C PHE A 249 -11.64 -3.75 -31.24
N TYR A 250 -12.95 -3.95 -31.18
CA TYR A 250 -13.64 -4.67 -30.13
C TYR A 250 -14.51 -5.75 -30.79
N ILE A 251 -14.43 -6.96 -30.26
CA ILE A 251 -15.21 -8.11 -30.71
C ILE A 251 -15.98 -8.63 -29.51
N HIS A 252 -17.28 -8.84 -29.71
CA HIS A 252 -18.15 -9.50 -28.75
C HIS A 252 -18.84 -10.68 -29.42
N LEU A 253 -18.68 -11.88 -28.84
CA LEU A 253 -19.24 -13.13 -29.32
C LEU A 253 -20.19 -13.73 -28.29
N ASN A 254 -21.30 -14.27 -28.79
CA ASN A 254 -22.15 -15.20 -28.04
C ASN A 254 -22.00 -16.59 -28.67
N LEU A 255 -21.25 -17.43 -27.98
CA LEU A 255 -20.98 -18.83 -28.31
C LEU A 255 -22.11 -19.69 -27.77
N LYS A 256 -22.39 -20.80 -28.47
CA LYS A 256 -23.25 -21.85 -27.91
C LYS A 256 -22.51 -22.50 -26.74
N ASN A 257 -23.13 -22.43 -25.57
CA ASN A 257 -22.66 -23.15 -24.39
C ASN A 257 -23.26 -24.56 -24.40
N GLU A 258 -22.44 -25.59 -24.22
CA GLU A 258 -22.92 -26.95 -24.05
C GLU A 258 -22.79 -27.32 -22.59
N ASP A 259 -23.90 -27.75 -21.95
CA ASP A 259 -23.86 -28.26 -20.58
C ASP A 259 -23.17 -29.64 -20.56
N LYS A 260 -21.85 -29.63 -20.36
CA LYS A 260 -21.02 -30.84 -20.29
C LYS A 260 -20.63 -31.12 -18.85
N VAL A 261 -21.16 -32.19 -18.26
CA VAL A 261 -20.83 -32.60 -16.89
C VAL A 261 -19.36 -33.03 -16.80
N LYS A 262 -18.63 -32.58 -15.78
CA LYS A 262 -17.25 -33.01 -15.51
C LYS A 262 -17.20 -34.48 -15.07
N ARG A 263 -16.03 -35.10 -15.22
CA ARG A 263 -15.74 -36.37 -14.51
C ARG A 263 -15.63 -36.06 -13.01
N LYS A 264 -16.26 -36.89 -12.17
CA LYS A 264 -16.17 -36.76 -10.71
C LYS A 264 -14.72 -36.99 -10.24
N PRO A 265 -14.12 -36.06 -9.49
CA PRO A 265 -12.80 -36.27 -8.90
C PRO A 265 -12.85 -37.36 -7.83
N GLN A 266 -11.72 -37.99 -7.54
CA GLN A 266 -11.56 -38.96 -6.45
C GLN A 266 -10.76 -38.36 -5.29
N ASN A 267 -9.81 -37.48 -5.57
CA ASN A 267 -9.06 -36.76 -4.56
C ASN A 267 -9.12 -35.26 -4.87
N ILE A 268 -9.56 -34.45 -3.92
CA ILE A 268 -9.59 -32.99 -4.05
C ILE A 268 -8.79 -32.35 -2.93
N SER A 269 -8.18 -31.20 -3.20
CA SER A 269 -7.59 -30.35 -2.16
C SER A 269 -8.45 -29.11 -1.96
N ILE A 270 -8.75 -28.80 -0.70
CA ILE A 270 -9.41 -27.56 -0.28
C ILE A 270 -8.36 -26.68 0.37
N ILE A 271 -8.11 -25.52 -0.22
CA ILE A 271 -7.24 -24.50 0.34
C ILE A 271 -8.16 -23.46 0.99
N TRP A 272 -8.02 -23.28 2.30
CA TRP A 272 -8.92 -22.45 3.09
C TRP A 272 -8.16 -21.33 3.78
N ASP A 273 -8.44 -20.11 3.35
CA ASP A 273 -7.88 -18.91 3.96
C ASP A 273 -8.53 -18.63 5.33
N GLU A 274 -7.74 -18.69 6.40
CA GLU A 274 -8.16 -18.37 7.76
C GLU A 274 -7.56 -17.05 8.27
N SER A 275 -7.13 -16.15 7.38
CA SER A 275 -6.64 -14.82 7.72
C SER A 275 -7.74 -13.88 8.22
N SER A 276 -7.38 -12.76 8.83
CA SER A 276 -8.37 -11.78 9.29
C SER A 276 -9.15 -11.10 8.16
N SER A 277 -8.54 -10.87 6.98
CA SER A 277 -9.28 -10.29 5.84
C SER A 277 -10.39 -11.23 5.37
N ALA A 278 -10.10 -12.54 5.38
CA ALA A 278 -11.00 -13.59 4.96
C ALA A 278 -12.22 -13.76 5.88
N GLN A 279 -12.27 -13.11 7.04
CA GLN A 279 -13.41 -13.12 7.97
C GLN A 279 -14.67 -12.49 7.37
N LYS A 280 -14.53 -11.56 6.42
CA LYS A 280 -15.68 -10.88 5.76
C LYS A 280 -16.38 -11.71 4.70
N ARG A 281 -15.87 -12.92 4.42
CA ARG A 281 -16.49 -13.87 3.48
C ARG A 281 -17.79 -14.45 4.03
N ASN A 282 -18.69 -14.83 3.13
CA ASN A 282 -19.93 -15.50 3.49
C ASN A 282 -19.70 -17.00 3.70
N ILE A 283 -19.25 -17.35 4.92
CA ILE A 283 -18.88 -18.72 5.28
C ILE A 283 -20.07 -19.68 5.16
N GLU A 284 -21.29 -19.24 5.50
CA GLU A 284 -22.49 -20.07 5.38
C GLU A 284 -22.73 -20.51 3.93
N LYS A 285 -22.60 -19.57 2.97
CA LYS A 285 -22.71 -19.84 1.54
C LYS A 285 -21.59 -20.74 1.03
N GLU A 286 -20.35 -20.53 1.49
CA GLU A 286 -19.21 -21.38 1.12
C GLU A 286 -19.39 -22.82 1.62
N LEU A 287 -19.92 -23.01 2.84
CA LEU A 287 -20.26 -24.33 3.38
C LEU A 287 -21.44 -24.96 2.63
N GLU A 288 -22.44 -24.19 2.20
CA GLU A 288 -23.52 -24.66 1.33
C GLU A 288 -22.97 -25.19 -0.01
N ILE A 289 -22.11 -24.40 -0.66
CA ILE A 289 -21.42 -24.78 -1.90
C ILE A 289 -20.64 -26.08 -1.68
N LEU A 290 -19.85 -26.15 -0.60
CA LEU A 290 -19.06 -27.34 -0.34
C LEU A 290 -19.94 -28.58 -0.11
N LYS A 291 -20.99 -28.49 0.72
CA LYS A 291 -21.94 -29.59 0.95
C LYS A 291 -22.55 -30.10 -0.36
N ASN A 292 -23.02 -29.19 -1.21
CA ASN A 292 -23.64 -29.54 -2.49
C ASN A 292 -22.62 -30.17 -3.47
N TYR A 293 -21.37 -29.70 -3.45
CA TYR A 293 -20.31 -30.26 -4.28
C TYR A 293 -19.90 -31.66 -3.83
N LEU A 294 -19.75 -31.87 -2.51
CA LEU A 294 -19.47 -33.19 -1.94
C LEU A 294 -20.60 -34.19 -2.24
N GLN A 295 -21.86 -33.74 -2.18
CA GLN A 295 -23.02 -34.56 -2.55
C GLN A 295 -22.92 -35.05 -4.01
N TRP A 296 -22.43 -34.21 -4.92
CA TRP A 296 -22.20 -34.60 -6.31
C TRP A 296 -21.03 -35.59 -6.46
N ILE A 297 -19.92 -35.41 -5.75
CA ILE A 297 -18.76 -36.33 -5.78
C ILE A 297 -19.14 -37.73 -5.28
N HIS A 298 -20.01 -37.82 -4.26
CA HIS A 298 -20.42 -39.04 -3.54
C HIS A 298 -19.30 -39.77 -2.76
N HIS A 299 -18.17 -40.10 -3.39
CA HIS A 299 -17.06 -40.85 -2.77
C HIS A 299 -15.71 -40.32 -3.23
N GLY A 300 -14.75 -40.25 -2.30
CA GLY A 300 -13.40 -39.73 -2.56
C GLY A 300 -12.69 -39.34 -1.27
N ASN A 301 -11.58 -38.60 -1.39
CA ASN A 301 -10.82 -38.04 -0.28
C ASN A 301 -10.64 -36.53 -0.46
N ILE A 302 -10.61 -35.82 0.65
CA ILE A 302 -10.32 -34.39 0.73
C ILE A 302 -9.01 -34.22 1.48
N GLU A 303 -8.10 -33.43 0.93
CA GLU A 303 -7.00 -32.80 1.65
C GLU A 303 -7.40 -31.36 1.99
N LEU A 304 -7.49 -31.01 3.26
CA LEU A 304 -7.72 -29.63 3.71
C LEU A 304 -6.39 -29.01 4.10
N ILE A 305 -6.04 -27.87 3.50
CA ILE A 305 -4.93 -27.01 3.89
C ILE A 305 -5.51 -25.68 4.36
N THR A 306 -5.31 -25.32 5.63
CA THR A 306 -5.70 -24.00 6.15
C THR A 306 -4.46 -23.13 6.37
N PHE A 307 -4.56 -21.84 6.04
CA PHE A 307 -3.42 -20.92 6.10
C PHE A 307 -3.84 -19.50 6.44
N SER A 308 -2.91 -18.71 6.99
CA SER A 308 -2.97 -17.24 6.97
C SER A 308 -1.57 -16.69 6.73
N ASN A 309 -0.81 -16.35 7.77
CA ASN A 309 0.58 -15.92 7.66
C ASN A 309 1.53 -17.10 7.36
N THR A 310 1.08 -18.31 7.70
CA THR A 310 1.71 -19.61 7.43
C THR A 310 0.62 -20.68 7.27
N ILE A 311 0.99 -21.91 6.92
CA ILE A 311 0.09 -23.08 6.96
C ILE A 311 -0.14 -23.48 8.41
N HIS A 312 -1.41 -23.60 8.82
CA HIS A 312 -1.80 -23.97 10.19
C HIS A 312 -2.22 -25.44 10.31
N ARG A 313 -2.91 -25.97 9.29
CA ARG A 313 -3.41 -27.36 9.31
C ARG A 313 -3.31 -27.99 7.93
N GLN A 314 -2.94 -29.27 7.90
CA GLN A 314 -3.04 -30.14 6.74
C GLN A 314 -3.71 -31.45 7.18
N LEU A 315 -4.97 -31.64 6.82
CA LEU A 315 -5.82 -32.73 7.31
C LEU A 315 -6.42 -33.51 6.13
N SER A 316 -6.69 -34.80 6.33
CA SER A 316 -7.36 -35.63 5.32
C SER A 316 -8.72 -36.12 5.82
N PHE A 317 -9.73 -36.02 4.96
CA PHE A 317 -11.09 -36.46 5.26
C PHE A 317 -11.67 -37.36 4.16
N PRO A 318 -12.29 -38.49 4.50
CA PRO A 318 -12.99 -39.31 3.52
C PRO A 318 -14.38 -38.73 3.21
N ILE A 319 -14.78 -38.77 1.94
CA ILE A 319 -16.15 -38.50 1.49
C ILE A 319 -16.93 -39.80 1.49
N LYS A 320 -18.02 -39.87 2.25
CA LYS A 320 -18.89 -41.05 2.31
C LYS A 320 -20.33 -40.66 1.99
N ASN A 321 -20.91 -41.26 0.94
CA ASN A 321 -22.28 -41.00 0.51
C ASN A 321 -22.60 -39.51 0.31
N GLY A 322 -21.61 -38.77 -0.20
CA GLY A 322 -21.72 -37.33 -0.45
C GLY A 322 -21.57 -36.43 0.77
N LYS A 323 -21.21 -37.00 1.93
CA LYS A 323 -21.12 -36.27 3.20
C LYS A 323 -19.70 -36.31 3.78
N CYS A 324 -19.37 -35.24 4.50
CA CYS A 324 -18.15 -35.11 5.28
C CYS A 324 -18.38 -34.14 6.47
N GLU A 325 -19.16 -34.57 7.46
CA GLU A 325 -19.53 -33.72 8.61
C GLU A 325 -18.31 -33.26 9.42
N SER A 326 -17.28 -34.08 9.52
CA SER A 326 -16.02 -33.73 10.20
C SER A 326 -15.35 -32.51 9.55
N LEU A 327 -15.26 -32.47 8.21
CA LEU A 327 -14.70 -31.32 7.50
C LEU A 327 -15.55 -30.07 7.72
N ILE A 328 -16.87 -30.18 7.57
CA ILE A 328 -17.78 -29.04 7.73
C ILE A 328 -17.69 -28.48 9.16
N ASN A 329 -17.65 -29.34 10.18
CA ASN A 329 -17.50 -28.92 11.57
C ASN A 329 -16.12 -28.29 11.83
N THR A 330 -15.06 -28.83 11.23
CA THR A 330 -13.72 -28.22 11.30
C THR A 330 -13.77 -26.79 10.74
N LEU A 331 -14.25 -26.60 9.51
CA LEU A 331 -14.32 -25.28 8.86
C LEU A 331 -15.20 -24.30 9.64
N ALA A 332 -16.36 -24.74 10.14
CA ALA A 332 -17.28 -23.90 10.92
C ALA A 332 -16.70 -23.45 12.28
N SER A 333 -15.69 -24.17 12.81
CA SER A 333 -15.04 -23.85 14.08
C SER A 333 -13.81 -22.96 13.96
N ILE A 334 -13.38 -22.64 12.73
CA ILE A 334 -12.18 -21.82 12.50
C ILE A 334 -12.41 -20.39 13.02
N GLN A 335 -11.50 -19.94 13.87
CA GLN A 335 -11.38 -18.53 14.23
C GLN A 335 -10.35 -17.88 13.30
N TYR A 336 -10.77 -16.82 12.62
CA TYR A 336 -9.99 -16.15 11.58
C TYR A 336 -8.97 -15.21 12.22
N ASP A 337 -7.70 -15.38 11.86
CA ASP A 337 -6.60 -14.64 12.45
C ASP A 337 -5.29 -14.65 11.67
N GLY A 338 -4.57 -13.53 11.76
CA GLY A 338 -3.29 -13.28 11.12
C GLY A 338 -3.44 -12.54 9.79
N GLY A 339 -2.32 -11.96 9.34
CA GLY A 339 -2.17 -11.42 8.01
C GLY A 339 -2.06 -12.53 6.97
N THR A 340 -2.22 -12.21 5.69
CA THR A 340 -2.33 -13.21 4.63
C THR A 340 -1.04 -13.36 3.82
N ASN A 341 -0.43 -14.55 3.87
CA ASN A 341 0.71 -14.95 3.05
C ASN A 341 0.30 -16.06 2.08
N MET A 342 -0.19 -15.69 0.89
CA MET A 342 -0.58 -16.65 -0.13
C MET A 342 0.60 -17.48 -0.65
N HIS A 343 1.83 -16.99 -0.51
CA HIS A 343 3.05 -17.67 -0.95
C HIS A 343 3.48 -18.82 -0.04
N CYS A 344 2.88 -18.98 1.15
CA CYS A 344 3.16 -20.14 1.99
C CYS A 344 2.57 -21.45 1.42
N VAL A 345 1.61 -21.36 0.49
CA VAL A 345 0.99 -22.52 -0.16
C VAL A 345 1.73 -22.83 -1.47
N ASP A 346 2.46 -23.95 -1.48
CA ASP A 346 3.07 -24.47 -2.72
C ASP A 346 2.03 -25.27 -3.53
N PHE A 347 1.28 -24.57 -4.37
CA PHE A 347 0.30 -25.18 -5.28
C PHE A 347 0.88 -26.20 -6.26
N SER A 348 2.19 -26.18 -6.52
CA SER A 348 2.84 -27.12 -7.45
C SER A 348 3.02 -28.51 -6.83
N SER A 349 3.18 -28.57 -5.51
CA SER A 349 3.35 -29.81 -4.74
C SER A 349 2.05 -30.61 -4.57
N ILE A 350 0.89 -29.98 -4.76
CA ILE A 350 -0.42 -30.56 -4.51
C ILE A 350 -0.80 -31.52 -5.65
N ASN A 351 -0.88 -32.82 -5.34
CA ASN A 351 -1.14 -33.87 -6.33
C ASN A 351 -2.55 -34.48 -6.20
N THR A 352 -3.58 -33.64 -6.37
CA THR A 352 -4.99 -34.07 -6.40
C THR A 352 -5.60 -33.92 -7.80
N ASP A 353 -6.85 -34.37 -7.98
CA ASP A 353 -7.55 -34.26 -9.27
C ASP A 353 -8.03 -32.82 -9.53
N GLU A 354 -8.36 -32.07 -8.47
CA GLU A 354 -8.84 -30.69 -8.50
C GLU A 354 -8.48 -29.96 -7.19
N ILE A 355 -8.10 -28.69 -7.31
CA ILE A 355 -7.82 -27.81 -6.17
C ILE A 355 -8.93 -26.75 -6.10
N ILE A 356 -9.55 -26.60 -4.94
CA ILE A 356 -10.53 -25.54 -4.67
C ILE A 356 -9.96 -24.61 -3.61
N CYS A 357 -9.70 -23.36 -3.98
CA CYS A 357 -9.18 -22.35 -3.08
C CYS A 357 -10.29 -21.37 -2.70
N PHE A 358 -10.65 -21.35 -1.41
CA PHE A 358 -11.52 -20.35 -0.84
C PHE A 358 -10.65 -19.26 -0.22
N SER A 359 -10.62 -18.07 -0.82
CA SER A 359 -9.90 -16.89 -0.31
C SER A 359 -10.50 -15.60 -0.90
N ASP A 360 -10.28 -14.47 -0.24
CA ASP A 360 -10.52 -13.14 -0.82
C ASP A 360 -9.35 -12.69 -1.73
N GLY A 361 -8.25 -13.43 -1.78
CA GLY A 361 -7.08 -13.16 -2.60
C GLY A 361 -6.15 -12.08 -2.05
N ILE A 362 -6.45 -11.46 -0.92
CA ILE A 362 -5.54 -10.48 -0.33
C ILE A 362 -4.28 -11.21 0.14
N SER A 363 -3.09 -10.76 -0.26
CA SER A 363 -1.81 -11.37 0.15
C SER A 363 -0.80 -10.31 0.56
N ASN A 364 -0.96 -9.78 1.78
CA ASN A 364 -0.28 -8.60 2.33
C ASN A 364 0.85 -8.93 3.33
N PHE A 365 1.15 -10.19 3.56
CA PHE A 365 2.20 -10.62 4.47
C PHE A 365 3.13 -11.66 3.84
N GLY A 366 4.34 -11.77 4.39
CA GLY A 366 5.31 -12.80 4.01
C GLY A 366 6.15 -12.49 2.77
N VAL A 367 7.08 -13.39 2.48
CA VAL A 367 8.04 -13.23 1.38
C VAL A 367 7.38 -13.53 0.04
N LYS A 368 7.45 -12.55 -0.88
CA LYS A 368 6.85 -12.67 -2.21
C LYS A 368 7.70 -13.56 -3.10
N SER A 369 7.09 -14.61 -3.66
CA SER A 369 7.71 -15.54 -4.61
C SER A 369 6.83 -15.73 -5.85
N GLY A 370 7.36 -16.34 -6.91
CA GLY A 370 6.53 -16.71 -8.07
C GLY A 370 5.60 -17.88 -7.71
N PHE A 371 4.39 -17.90 -8.28
CA PHE A 371 3.50 -19.05 -8.16
C PHE A 371 3.79 -20.09 -9.25
N SER A 372 3.58 -21.36 -8.93
CA SER A 372 3.67 -22.48 -9.86
C SER A 372 2.51 -23.43 -9.62
N PHE A 373 1.93 -23.97 -10.71
CA PHE A 373 0.71 -24.77 -10.66
C PHE A 373 0.91 -26.08 -11.39
N SER A 374 0.52 -27.21 -10.77
CA SER A 374 0.56 -28.54 -11.39
C SER A 374 -0.83 -29.07 -11.76
N LYS A 375 -1.89 -28.47 -11.21
CA LYS A 375 -3.30 -28.84 -11.40
C LYS A 375 -4.17 -27.60 -11.57
N PRO A 376 -5.33 -27.71 -12.25
CA PRO A 376 -6.32 -26.63 -12.31
C PRO A 376 -6.82 -26.23 -10.93
N ILE A 377 -6.88 -24.92 -10.68
CA ILE A 377 -7.36 -24.32 -9.44
C ILE A 377 -8.69 -23.62 -9.70
N VAL A 378 -9.71 -23.99 -8.93
CA VAL A 378 -10.95 -23.23 -8.81
C VAL A 378 -10.84 -22.29 -7.62
N THR A 379 -10.75 -20.99 -7.86
CA THR A 379 -10.74 -19.98 -6.81
C THR A 379 -12.15 -19.45 -6.57
N ILE A 380 -12.60 -19.42 -5.31
CA ILE A 380 -13.93 -18.96 -4.89
C ILE A 380 -13.76 -17.85 -3.85
N ASN A 381 -14.34 -16.69 -4.14
CA ASN A 381 -14.42 -15.56 -3.22
C ASN A 381 -15.89 -15.22 -2.94
N THR A 382 -16.25 -14.95 -1.69
CA THR A 382 -17.58 -14.44 -1.32
C THR A 382 -17.53 -13.08 -0.60
N SER A 383 -16.35 -12.48 -0.43
CA SER A 383 -16.16 -11.14 0.11
C SER A 383 -16.39 -10.06 -0.95
N ASN A 384 -16.80 -8.86 -0.52
CA ASN A 384 -16.92 -7.67 -1.38
C ASN A 384 -15.57 -6.97 -1.63
N ILE A 385 -14.64 -7.04 -0.68
CA ILE A 385 -13.26 -6.55 -0.81
C ILE A 385 -12.40 -7.79 -1.05
N ALA A 386 -11.78 -7.86 -2.23
CA ALA A 386 -11.05 -9.04 -2.68
C ALA A 386 -10.06 -8.69 -3.80
N ASP A 387 -8.91 -9.35 -3.84
CA ASP A 387 -7.97 -9.25 -4.96
C ASP A 387 -8.42 -10.17 -6.10
N HIS A 388 -9.39 -9.68 -6.87
CA HIS A 388 -9.93 -10.38 -8.02
C HIS A 388 -8.85 -10.72 -9.07
N ASN A 389 -7.80 -9.90 -9.18
CA ASN A 389 -6.75 -10.11 -10.17
C ASN A 389 -5.88 -11.31 -9.80
N LEU A 390 -5.51 -11.44 -8.51
CA LEU A 390 -4.72 -12.58 -8.05
C LEU A 390 -5.50 -13.90 -8.18
N LEU A 391 -6.77 -13.92 -7.77
CA LEU A 391 -7.61 -15.11 -7.89
C LEU A 391 -7.83 -15.52 -9.35
N GLU A 392 -8.05 -14.54 -10.23
CA GLU A 392 -8.16 -14.79 -11.67
C GLU A 392 -6.82 -15.24 -12.29
N TYR A 393 -5.69 -14.75 -11.79
CA TYR A 393 -4.36 -15.23 -12.19
C TYR A 393 -4.18 -16.73 -11.85
N PHE A 394 -4.52 -17.15 -10.63
CA PHE A 394 -4.44 -18.57 -10.25
C PHE A 394 -5.31 -19.44 -11.14
N ALA A 395 -6.55 -19.03 -11.36
CA ALA A 395 -7.47 -19.75 -12.24
C ALA A 395 -6.95 -19.82 -13.68
N SER A 396 -6.50 -18.70 -14.26
CA SER A 396 -6.10 -18.64 -15.67
C SER A 396 -4.79 -19.37 -15.97
N GLU A 397 -3.77 -19.26 -15.10
CA GLU A 397 -2.48 -19.92 -15.30
C GLU A 397 -2.52 -21.42 -14.98
N SER A 398 -3.38 -21.85 -14.05
CA SER A 398 -3.57 -23.27 -13.76
C SER A 398 -4.53 -23.98 -14.74
N GLY A 399 -5.26 -23.22 -15.57
CA GLY A 399 -6.31 -23.74 -16.44
C GLY A 399 -7.66 -24.01 -15.74
N GLY A 400 -7.85 -23.47 -14.53
CA GLY A 400 -9.09 -23.52 -13.77
C GLY A 400 -10.02 -22.31 -13.99
N ILE A 401 -10.79 -21.94 -12.97
CA ILE A 401 -11.82 -20.89 -13.05
C ILE A 401 -11.92 -20.07 -11.76
N TYR A 402 -12.10 -18.76 -11.91
CA TYR A 402 -12.41 -17.86 -10.82
C TYR A 402 -13.92 -17.63 -10.73
N LEU A 403 -14.50 -17.91 -9.56
CA LEU A 403 -15.92 -17.78 -9.25
C LEU A 403 -16.12 -16.71 -8.17
N ASN A 404 -16.65 -15.55 -8.58
CA ASN A 404 -17.01 -14.48 -7.66
C ASN A 404 -18.38 -14.76 -7.03
N GLY A 405 -18.40 -15.46 -5.91
CA GLY A 405 -19.58 -15.74 -5.11
C GLY A 405 -20.13 -14.55 -4.33
N PHE A 406 -19.51 -13.38 -4.39
CA PHE A 406 -20.22 -12.14 -4.04
C PHE A 406 -21.35 -11.88 -5.06
N GLU A 407 -21.09 -12.08 -6.36
CA GLU A 407 -22.06 -11.84 -7.44
C GLU A 407 -22.91 -13.08 -7.78
N LEU A 408 -22.31 -14.27 -7.76
CA LEU A 408 -22.95 -15.52 -8.19
C LEU A 408 -23.72 -16.19 -7.05
N SER A 409 -24.86 -16.80 -7.36
CA SER A 409 -25.59 -17.65 -6.41
C SER A 409 -24.83 -18.96 -6.12
N ALA A 410 -25.14 -19.62 -4.99
CA ALA A 410 -24.56 -20.93 -4.67
C ALA A 410 -24.82 -21.97 -5.78
N ASN A 411 -26.04 -21.98 -6.35
CA ASN A 411 -26.40 -22.88 -7.45
C ASN A 411 -25.58 -22.63 -8.73
N GLU A 412 -25.32 -21.38 -9.09
CA GLU A 412 -24.48 -21.04 -10.24
C GLU A 412 -23.03 -21.51 -10.03
N ILE A 413 -22.51 -21.36 -8.82
CA ILE A 413 -21.18 -21.86 -8.45
C ILE A 413 -21.12 -23.38 -8.53
N ILE A 414 -22.13 -24.09 -8.00
CA ILE A 414 -22.22 -25.55 -8.12
C ILE A 414 -22.28 -26.01 -9.57
N LYS A 415 -23.05 -25.30 -10.40
CA LYS A 415 -23.09 -25.59 -11.84
C LYS A 415 -21.69 -25.47 -12.44
N ALA A 416 -20.97 -24.39 -12.15
CA ALA A 416 -19.60 -24.18 -12.63
C ALA A 416 -18.59 -25.20 -12.08
N LEU A 417 -18.77 -25.68 -10.84
CA LEU A 417 -17.93 -26.72 -10.26
C LEU A 417 -18.16 -28.09 -10.90
N THR A 418 -19.40 -28.40 -11.29
CA THR A 418 -19.80 -29.73 -11.79
C THR A 418 -19.82 -29.86 -13.31
N HIS A 419 -19.72 -28.75 -14.04
CA HIS A 419 -19.74 -28.71 -15.50
C HIS A 419 -18.46 -28.10 -16.08
N GLN A 420 -18.09 -28.50 -17.29
CA GLN A 420 -16.99 -27.91 -18.03
C GLN A 420 -17.43 -26.56 -18.60
N SER A 421 -16.63 -25.52 -18.36
CA SER A 421 -16.80 -24.22 -19.03
C SER A 421 -16.02 -24.21 -20.33
N LYS A 422 -16.62 -23.66 -21.39
CA LYS A 422 -15.91 -23.37 -22.64
C LYS A 422 -14.89 -22.25 -22.39
N GLN A 423 -13.69 -22.40 -22.93
CA GLN A 423 -12.57 -21.49 -22.75
C GLN A 423 -12.12 -20.93 -24.10
N PHE A 424 -11.63 -19.69 -24.09
CA PHE A 424 -10.86 -19.10 -25.16
C PHE A 424 -9.40 -19.57 -25.05
N ILE A 425 -8.96 -20.35 -26.05
CA ILE A 425 -7.66 -21.03 -26.04
C ILE A 425 -6.58 -20.15 -26.66
N LYS A 426 -6.84 -19.59 -27.85
CA LYS A 426 -5.90 -18.73 -28.58
C LYS A 426 -6.60 -17.95 -29.70
N ALA A 427 -5.94 -16.91 -30.17
CA ALA A 427 -6.23 -16.25 -31.43
C ALA A 427 -5.07 -16.46 -32.42
N GLU A 428 -5.40 -16.60 -33.70
CA GLU A 428 -4.45 -16.58 -34.81
C GLU A 428 -4.76 -15.40 -35.72
N TYR A 429 -3.72 -14.63 -36.04
CA TYR A 429 -3.79 -13.42 -36.85
C TYR A 429 -2.40 -13.09 -37.41
N ASP A 430 -2.33 -12.21 -38.41
CA ASP A 430 -1.06 -11.71 -38.93
C ASP A 430 -0.47 -10.66 -37.97
N HIS A 431 0.71 -10.95 -37.42
CA HIS A 431 1.41 -10.07 -36.48
C HIS A 431 1.91 -8.76 -37.10
N GLY A 432 2.02 -8.67 -38.44
CA GLY A 432 2.27 -7.42 -39.14
C GLY A 432 1.03 -6.54 -39.26
N GLN A 433 -0.16 -7.10 -39.03
CA GLN A 433 -1.45 -6.41 -39.17
C GLN A 433 -2.16 -6.17 -37.84
N ILE A 434 -1.96 -7.05 -36.85
CA ILE A 434 -2.53 -6.91 -35.50
C ILE A 434 -1.37 -6.75 -34.51
N LYS A 435 -1.19 -5.54 -34.00
CA LYS A 435 -0.12 -5.20 -33.05
C LYS A 435 -0.36 -5.82 -31.68
N GLU A 436 -1.59 -5.74 -31.20
CA GLU A 436 -1.97 -6.17 -29.86
C GLU A 436 -3.35 -6.84 -29.87
N PHE A 437 -3.55 -7.84 -29.00
CA PHE A 437 -4.79 -8.59 -28.84
C PHE A 437 -4.95 -9.04 -27.38
N TYR A 438 -6.10 -8.75 -26.77
CA TYR A 438 -6.41 -9.12 -25.39
C TYR A 438 -7.87 -9.60 -25.23
N PRO A 439 -8.12 -10.58 -24.34
CA PRO A 439 -7.13 -11.31 -23.55
C PRO A 439 -6.38 -12.34 -24.40
N ALA A 440 -5.20 -12.80 -23.98
CA ALA A 440 -4.44 -13.84 -24.71
C ALA A 440 -5.02 -15.25 -24.53
N LYS A 441 -5.64 -15.50 -23.37
CA LYS A 441 -6.40 -16.68 -22.97
C LYS A 441 -7.51 -16.24 -22.02
N GLY A 442 -8.58 -17.02 -21.87
CA GLY A 442 -9.62 -16.66 -20.91
C GLY A 442 -10.78 -17.65 -20.85
N ASN A 443 -11.67 -17.46 -19.89
CA ASN A 443 -12.89 -18.25 -19.75
C ASN A 443 -14.06 -17.58 -20.49
N CYS A 444 -14.93 -18.37 -21.12
CA CYS A 444 -16.19 -17.86 -21.67
C CYS A 444 -17.27 -17.97 -20.59
N MET A 445 -17.60 -16.84 -19.96
CA MET A 445 -18.68 -16.75 -18.98
C MET A 445 -20.03 -16.90 -19.67
N ASP A 446 -20.79 -17.95 -19.37
CA ASP A 446 -22.12 -18.22 -19.94
C ASP A 446 -22.16 -18.19 -21.48
N GLY A 447 -21.11 -18.72 -22.12
CA GLY A 447 -20.98 -18.70 -23.58
C GLY A 447 -20.64 -17.33 -24.17
N LYS A 448 -20.32 -16.31 -23.36
CA LYS A 448 -19.95 -14.98 -23.85
C LYS A 448 -18.45 -14.80 -23.84
N PHE A 449 -17.95 -14.09 -24.83
CA PHE A 449 -16.54 -13.74 -24.94
C PHE A 449 -16.38 -12.36 -25.57
N SER A 450 -15.48 -11.56 -25.03
CA SER A 450 -15.09 -10.30 -25.63
C SER A 450 -13.58 -10.12 -25.66
N CYS A 451 -13.08 -9.55 -26.76
CA CYS A 451 -11.68 -9.22 -26.93
C CYS A 451 -11.51 -7.86 -27.60
N ALA A 452 -10.35 -7.24 -27.37
CA ALA A 452 -9.98 -5.98 -27.98
C ALA A 452 -8.52 -5.99 -28.41
N GLY A 453 -8.18 -5.15 -29.39
CA GLY A 453 -6.83 -5.09 -29.93
C GLY A 453 -6.59 -3.88 -30.80
N ILE A 454 -5.36 -3.80 -31.33
CA ILE A 454 -4.92 -2.75 -32.24
C ILE A 454 -4.67 -3.37 -33.61
N ALA A 455 -5.29 -2.81 -34.64
CA ALA A 455 -5.19 -3.26 -36.02
C ALA A 455 -4.61 -2.18 -36.94
N GLU A 456 -3.71 -2.57 -37.82
CA GLU A 456 -3.18 -1.77 -38.92
C GLU A 456 -3.86 -2.11 -40.25
N GLY A 457 -3.69 -1.28 -41.27
CA GLY A 457 -4.29 -1.53 -42.59
C GLY A 457 -5.82 -1.37 -42.64
N ALA A 458 -6.40 -1.66 -43.80
CA ALA A 458 -7.82 -1.45 -44.07
C ALA A 458 -8.70 -2.61 -43.55
N GLN A 459 -8.27 -3.86 -43.76
CA GLN A 459 -9.01 -5.06 -43.39
C GLN A 459 -8.06 -6.17 -42.96
N ASN A 460 -8.40 -6.89 -41.89
CA ASN A 460 -7.58 -7.96 -41.32
C ASN A 460 -8.48 -9.11 -40.85
N ASN A 461 -7.98 -10.35 -40.89
CA ASN A 461 -8.70 -11.51 -40.39
C ASN A 461 -8.07 -12.02 -39.09
N ILE A 462 -8.93 -12.33 -38.12
CA ILE A 462 -8.56 -12.93 -36.83
C ILE A 462 -9.36 -14.22 -36.68
N THR A 463 -8.71 -15.33 -36.38
CA THR A 463 -9.37 -16.60 -36.07
C THR A 463 -9.27 -16.90 -34.57
N LEU A 464 -10.41 -16.97 -33.90
CA LEU A 464 -10.53 -17.22 -32.47
C LEU A 464 -10.86 -18.70 -32.23
N TYR A 465 -10.10 -19.37 -31.36
CA TYR A 465 -10.28 -20.79 -31.05
C TYR A 465 -10.81 -20.99 -29.63
N PHE A 466 -11.87 -21.80 -29.52
CA PHE A 466 -12.55 -22.11 -28.28
C PHE A 466 -12.60 -23.61 -28.03
N GLY A 467 -12.66 -24.01 -26.76
CA GLY A 467 -12.61 -25.41 -26.40
C GLY A 467 -12.82 -25.71 -24.92
N TYR A 468 -12.47 -26.92 -24.51
CA TYR A 468 -12.55 -27.38 -23.12
C TYR A 468 -11.18 -27.89 -22.68
N GLY A 469 -10.59 -27.24 -21.66
CA GLY A 469 -9.16 -27.41 -21.36
C GLY A 469 -8.31 -27.02 -22.57
N ASN A 470 -7.31 -27.84 -22.89
CA ASN A 470 -6.43 -27.58 -24.05
C ASN A 470 -7.00 -28.08 -25.40
N LYS A 471 -8.20 -28.67 -25.41
CA LYS A 471 -8.79 -29.24 -26.64
C LYS A 471 -9.68 -28.20 -27.33
N ILE A 472 -9.28 -27.78 -28.53
CA ILE A 472 -10.08 -26.93 -29.43
C ILE A 472 -11.29 -27.71 -29.94
N THR A 473 -12.48 -27.10 -29.86
CA THR A 473 -13.75 -27.67 -30.35
C THR A 473 -14.52 -26.74 -31.28
N GLU A 474 -14.20 -25.45 -31.31
CA GLU A 474 -14.89 -24.44 -32.12
C GLU A 474 -13.90 -23.34 -32.55
N SER A 475 -14.11 -22.76 -33.74
CA SER A 475 -13.30 -21.64 -34.23
C SER A 475 -14.16 -20.61 -34.97
N HIS A 476 -13.84 -19.33 -34.83
CA HIS A 476 -14.52 -18.21 -35.49
C HIS A 476 -13.52 -17.31 -36.20
N THR A 477 -13.57 -17.25 -37.53
CA THR A 477 -12.80 -16.27 -38.31
C THR A 477 -13.61 -14.99 -38.48
N ILE A 478 -12.99 -13.88 -38.11
CA ILE A 478 -13.62 -12.58 -37.96
C ILE A 478 -12.81 -11.56 -38.76
N MET A 479 -13.49 -10.81 -39.62
CA MET A 479 -12.89 -9.71 -40.35
C MET A 479 -13.01 -8.42 -39.53
N VAL A 480 -11.88 -7.78 -39.26
CA VAL A 480 -11.77 -6.44 -38.69
C VAL A 480 -11.63 -5.45 -39.83
N ASP A 481 -12.59 -4.52 -39.98
CA ASP A 481 -12.64 -3.54 -41.07
C ASP A 481 -12.47 -2.12 -40.52
N ASN A 482 -11.29 -1.54 -40.70
CA ASN A 482 -10.93 -0.20 -40.24
C ASN A 482 -11.49 0.91 -41.17
N THR A 483 -12.02 0.56 -42.35
CA THR A 483 -12.64 1.55 -43.26
C THR A 483 -13.96 2.10 -42.71
N LYS A 484 -14.61 1.36 -41.81
CA LYS A 484 -15.88 1.71 -41.15
C LYS A 484 -15.71 2.13 -39.70
N ARG A 485 -14.49 2.49 -39.31
CA ARG A 485 -14.19 2.84 -37.92
C ARG A 485 -14.99 4.05 -37.45
N ILE A 486 -15.43 3.98 -36.21
CA ILE A 486 -16.17 5.05 -35.53
C ILE A 486 -15.15 6.01 -34.91
N ASP A 487 -15.32 7.31 -35.10
CA ASP A 487 -14.48 8.33 -34.46
C ASP A 487 -14.92 8.55 -33.01
N ASN A 488 -14.49 7.63 -32.14
CA ASN A 488 -14.83 7.57 -30.72
C ASN A 488 -13.72 6.80 -29.97
N ASN A 489 -13.34 7.24 -28.78
CA ASN A 489 -12.30 6.61 -27.96
C ASN A 489 -12.74 5.33 -27.24
N LEU A 490 -13.99 4.88 -27.37
CA LEU A 490 -14.48 3.70 -26.65
C LEU A 490 -13.61 2.46 -26.88
N GLY A 491 -13.22 2.16 -28.12
CA GLY A 491 -12.35 1.01 -28.41
C GLY A 491 -10.97 1.10 -27.75
N GLU A 492 -10.39 2.30 -27.69
CA GLU A 492 -9.13 2.56 -26.99
C GLU A 492 -9.26 2.31 -25.49
N ARG A 493 -10.38 2.74 -24.88
CA ARG A 493 -10.65 2.53 -23.45
C ARG A 493 -10.86 1.06 -23.09
N ILE A 494 -11.67 0.33 -23.87
CA ILE A 494 -11.90 -1.11 -23.65
C ILE A 494 -10.57 -1.89 -23.78
N TRP A 495 -9.80 -1.60 -24.83
CA TRP A 495 -8.48 -2.21 -25.01
C TRP A 495 -7.56 -1.89 -23.83
N ALA A 496 -7.54 -0.65 -23.35
CA ALA A 496 -6.68 -0.25 -22.25
C ALA A 496 -7.03 -1.00 -20.96
N GLN A 497 -8.31 -1.21 -20.67
CA GLN A 497 -8.75 -2.01 -19.51
C GLN A 497 -8.36 -3.49 -19.65
N LYS A 498 -8.59 -4.12 -20.82
CA LYS A 498 -8.22 -5.53 -21.06
C LYS A 498 -6.70 -5.75 -21.03
N LYS A 499 -5.92 -4.78 -21.51
CA LYS A 499 -4.45 -4.78 -21.39
C LYS A 499 -4.03 -4.62 -19.93
N LEU A 500 -4.61 -3.66 -19.19
CA LEU A 500 -4.33 -3.44 -17.77
C LEU A 500 -4.55 -4.73 -16.96
N LYS A 501 -5.68 -5.41 -17.17
CA LYS A 501 -5.97 -6.71 -16.54
C LYS A 501 -4.86 -7.74 -16.78
N THR A 502 -4.38 -7.85 -18.03
CA THR A 502 -3.27 -8.76 -18.36
C THR A 502 -1.97 -8.35 -17.67
N LEU A 503 -1.70 -7.05 -17.53
CA LEU A 503 -0.50 -6.54 -16.86
C LEU A 503 -0.54 -6.76 -15.34
N LEU A 504 -1.72 -6.58 -14.71
CA LEU A 504 -1.96 -6.83 -13.29
C LEU A 504 -1.70 -8.30 -12.95
N VAL A 505 -2.26 -9.20 -13.76
CA VAL A 505 -2.08 -10.67 -13.65
C VAL A 505 -0.60 -11.06 -13.79
N LYS A 506 0.15 -10.44 -14.72
CA LYS A 506 1.59 -10.70 -14.89
C LYS A 506 2.47 -10.01 -13.84
N ASN A 507 1.90 -9.24 -12.93
CA ASN A 507 2.58 -8.46 -11.90
C ASN A 507 3.82 -7.72 -12.44
N ASN A 508 3.63 -6.83 -13.43
CA ASN A 508 4.69 -5.99 -13.97
C ASN A 508 4.44 -4.50 -13.60
N PRO A 509 4.87 -4.05 -12.41
CA PRO A 509 4.54 -2.72 -11.89
C PRO A 509 4.93 -1.56 -12.83
N GLU A 510 6.10 -1.64 -13.48
CA GLU A 510 6.56 -0.58 -14.38
C GLU A 510 5.67 -0.46 -15.62
N LYS A 511 5.26 -1.58 -16.23
CA LYS A 511 4.32 -1.55 -17.37
C LYS A 511 2.93 -1.11 -16.94
N ILE A 512 2.47 -1.53 -15.76
CA ILE A 512 1.19 -1.09 -15.18
C ILE A 512 1.20 0.43 -15.01
N LYS A 513 2.27 0.98 -14.42
CA LYS A 513 2.46 2.41 -14.19
C LYS A 513 2.47 3.20 -15.49
N GLN A 514 3.26 2.77 -16.49
CA GLN A 514 3.32 3.42 -17.80
C GLN A 514 1.97 3.39 -18.52
N HIS A 515 1.30 2.25 -18.53
CA HIS A 515 -0.02 2.08 -19.14
C HIS A 515 -1.09 2.92 -18.44
N GLY A 516 -1.07 2.96 -17.10
CA GLY A 516 -1.95 3.80 -16.30
C GLY A 516 -1.82 5.28 -16.63
N LYS A 517 -0.58 5.80 -16.71
CA LYS A 517 -0.31 7.20 -17.09
C LYS A 517 -0.77 7.51 -18.51
N GLN A 518 -0.50 6.62 -19.47
CA GLN A 518 -0.82 6.87 -20.88
C GLN A 518 -2.33 6.93 -21.14
N PHE A 519 -3.12 6.09 -20.47
CA PHE A 519 -4.56 5.97 -20.71
C PHE A 519 -5.44 6.57 -19.60
N SER A 520 -4.84 7.36 -18.71
CA SER A 520 -5.51 7.99 -17.57
C SER A 520 -6.30 7.00 -16.70
N LEU A 521 -5.68 5.86 -16.36
CA LEU A 521 -6.24 4.84 -15.49
C LEU A 521 -5.61 4.90 -14.10
N VAL A 522 -6.44 4.78 -13.06
CA VAL A 522 -5.97 4.54 -11.68
C VAL A 522 -5.59 3.07 -11.54
N THR A 523 -4.38 2.80 -11.10
CA THR A 523 -3.79 1.45 -11.02
C THR A 523 -2.98 1.33 -9.73
N PRO A 524 -2.52 0.13 -9.31
CA PRO A 524 -1.65 0.02 -8.14
C PRO A 524 -0.37 0.88 -8.21
N GLY A 525 0.05 1.32 -9.40
CA GLY A 525 1.19 2.22 -9.61
C GLY A 525 0.84 3.67 -9.96
N THR A 526 -0.45 4.03 -10.09
CA THR A 526 -0.89 5.37 -10.52
C THR A 526 -2.10 5.87 -9.75
N SER A 527 -2.13 7.18 -9.49
CA SER A 527 -3.18 7.87 -8.74
C SER A 527 -3.72 9.06 -9.56
N LEU A 528 -4.97 9.47 -9.33
CA LEU A 528 -5.45 10.78 -9.81
C LEU A 528 -5.22 11.81 -8.71
N ILE A 529 -4.65 12.96 -9.09
CA ILE A 529 -4.44 14.08 -8.18
C ILE A 529 -5.05 15.36 -8.75
N VAL A 530 -5.72 16.11 -7.88
CA VAL A 530 -6.13 17.50 -8.12
C VAL A 530 -5.28 18.37 -7.22
N LEU A 531 -4.55 19.32 -7.79
CA LEU A 531 -3.83 20.37 -7.06
C LEU A 531 -4.47 21.73 -7.33
N ASP A 532 -4.41 22.62 -6.35
CA ASP A 532 -4.96 23.97 -6.48
C ASP A 532 -4.05 24.90 -7.29
N ASP A 533 -2.81 25.06 -6.84
CA ASP A 533 -1.84 26.01 -7.39
C ASP A 533 -1.03 25.40 -8.55
N VAL A 534 -0.92 26.14 -9.66
CA VAL A 534 -0.06 25.79 -10.81
C VAL A 534 1.41 25.62 -10.40
N HIS A 535 1.88 26.33 -9.37
CA HIS A 535 3.25 26.18 -8.86
C HIS A 535 3.50 24.80 -8.27
N ASP A 536 2.49 24.14 -7.71
CA ASP A 536 2.61 22.79 -7.18
C ASP A 536 2.75 21.77 -8.31
N TYR A 537 2.00 21.96 -9.40
CA TYR A 537 2.19 21.19 -10.62
C TYR A 537 3.63 21.32 -11.14
N VAL A 538 4.17 22.55 -11.23
CA VAL A 538 5.55 22.79 -11.69
C VAL A 538 6.57 22.17 -10.74
N ARG A 539 6.42 22.42 -9.44
CA ARG A 539 7.34 21.95 -8.40
C ARG A 539 7.48 20.43 -8.43
N TYR A 540 6.35 19.74 -8.45
CA TYR A 540 6.33 18.30 -8.53
C TYR A 540 6.43 17.80 -9.96
N GLU A 541 6.60 18.60 -11.00
CA GLU A 541 6.68 18.14 -12.39
C GLU A 541 5.49 17.23 -12.77
N ILE A 542 4.30 17.65 -12.38
CA ILE A 542 3.02 17.03 -12.71
C ILE A 542 2.42 17.85 -13.84
N THR A 543 2.15 17.22 -14.98
CA THR A 543 1.46 17.90 -16.09
C THR A 543 0.04 18.23 -15.64
N PRO A 544 -0.36 19.52 -15.62
CA PRO A 544 -1.66 19.94 -15.13
C PRO A 544 -2.76 19.68 -16.16
N PRO A 545 -4.05 19.85 -15.79
CA PRO A 545 -5.15 19.85 -16.75
C PRO A 545 -4.97 20.94 -17.83
N PRO A 546 -5.60 20.79 -19.02
CA PRO A 546 -5.43 21.71 -20.14
C PRO A 546 -5.64 23.20 -19.82
N SER A 547 -6.50 23.51 -18.84
CA SER A 547 -6.77 24.88 -18.39
C SER A 547 -5.57 25.60 -17.79
N LEU A 548 -4.60 24.88 -17.24
CA LEU A 548 -3.41 25.43 -16.56
C LEU A 548 -2.11 25.23 -17.35
N LEU A 549 -2.15 24.49 -18.46
CA LEU A 549 -0.96 24.04 -19.19
C LEU A 549 -0.08 25.19 -19.72
N ASN A 550 -0.70 26.28 -20.19
CA ASN A 550 0.03 27.46 -20.70
C ASN A 550 0.84 28.15 -19.59
N THR A 551 0.22 28.37 -18.43
CA THR A 551 0.86 28.98 -17.26
C THR A 551 1.94 28.06 -16.68
N TYR A 552 1.70 26.75 -16.65
CA TYR A 552 2.70 25.77 -16.23
C TYR A 552 3.96 25.84 -17.12
N ASN A 553 3.79 25.85 -18.44
CA ASN A 553 4.91 25.89 -19.38
C ASN A 553 5.73 27.19 -19.25
N SER A 554 5.10 28.33 -18.98
CA SER A 554 5.82 29.60 -18.80
C SER A 554 6.67 29.60 -17.52
N ILE A 555 6.14 29.08 -16.40
CA ILE A 555 6.89 28.96 -15.14
C ILE A 555 8.03 27.94 -15.27
N LEU A 556 7.79 26.81 -15.94
CA LEU A 556 8.80 25.77 -16.14
C LEU A 556 10.03 26.30 -16.89
N LEU A 557 9.82 27.11 -17.93
CA LEU A 557 10.91 27.74 -18.70
C LEU A 557 11.75 28.72 -17.86
N GLN A 558 11.16 29.38 -16.86
CA GLN A 558 11.88 30.26 -15.95
C GLN A 558 12.71 29.47 -14.92
N GLN A 559 12.20 28.34 -14.43
CA GLN A 559 12.88 27.52 -13.41
C GLN A 559 14.05 26.69 -13.95
N GLN A 560 14.03 26.29 -15.23
CA GLN A 560 15.08 25.46 -15.83
C GLN A 560 16.47 26.13 -15.90
N LYS A 561 16.56 27.46 -15.70
CA LYS A 561 17.85 28.18 -15.66
C LYS A 561 18.63 28.04 -14.33
N ASN A 562 18.04 27.48 -13.26
CA ASN A 562 18.63 27.50 -11.91
C ASN A 562 18.92 26.11 -11.29
N ARG A 563 18.92 25.01 -12.05
CA ARG A 563 18.80 23.63 -11.49
C ARG A 563 20.05 22.74 -11.46
N ILE A 564 21.28 23.23 -11.61
CA ILE A 564 22.48 22.35 -11.56
C ILE A 564 23.38 22.58 -10.33
N ASP A 565 23.21 23.67 -9.57
CA ASP A 565 24.13 24.00 -8.46
C ASP A 565 23.74 23.35 -7.10
N ASN A 566 22.48 22.93 -6.90
CA ASN A 566 21.95 22.62 -5.56
C ASN A 566 22.45 21.30 -4.93
N LYS A 567 22.66 20.24 -5.72
CA LYS A 567 23.06 18.93 -5.18
C LYS A 567 24.50 18.92 -4.67
N GLU A 568 25.43 19.48 -5.45
CA GLU A 568 26.83 19.57 -5.06
C GLU A 568 27.02 20.47 -3.84
N MET A 569 26.30 21.61 -3.80
CA MET A 569 26.24 22.47 -2.62
C MET A 569 25.72 21.74 -1.39
N ARG A 570 24.66 20.93 -1.52
CA ARG A 570 24.15 20.12 -0.40
C ARG A 570 25.19 19.12 0.10
N ILE A 571 25.81 18.35 -0.80
CA ILE A 571 26.84 17.37 -0.43
C ILE A 571 28.03 18.06 0.25
N LYS A 572 28.48 19.21 -0.26
CA LYS A 572 29.54 20.03 0.35
C LYS A 572 29.15 20.49 1.75
N ARG A 573 27.90 20.94 1.95
CA ARG A 573 27.35 21.30 3.27
C ARG A 573 27.39 20.11 4.23
N ILE A 574 27.00 18.92 3.77
CA ILE A 574 27.05 17.70 4.60
C ILE A 574 28.51 17.35 4.96
N CYS A 575 29.47 17.40 4.02
CA CYS A 575 30.89 17.19 4.34
C CYS A 575 31.37 18.16 5.43
N ASN A 576 30.99 19.44 5.34
CA ASN A 576 31.36 20.44 6.35
C ASN A 576 30.73 20.14 7.73
N MET A 577 29.44 19.77 7.74
CA MET A 577 28.75 19.38 8.97
C MET A 577 29.39 18.14 9.61
N PHE A 578 29.72 17.14 8.79
CA PHE A 578 30.41 15.93 9.26
C PHE A 578 31.81 16.25 9.78
N GLN A 579 32.55 17.15 9.14
CA GLN A 579 33.84 17.62 9.65
C GLN A 579 33.71 18.35 10.99
N SER A 580 32.68 19.18 11.18
CA SER A 580 32.39 19.78 12.50
C SER A 580 32.07 18.72 13.55
N ASP A 581 31.38 17.63 13.16
CA ASP A 581 31.09 16.52 14.04
C ASP A 581 32.35 15.74 14.45
N ILE A 582 33.25 15.50 13.50
CA ILE A 582 34.58 14.92 13.74
C ILE A 582 35.36 15.79 14.73
N ASN A 583 35.38 17.11 14.52
CA ASN A 583 36.09 18.04 15.40
C ASN A 583 35.56 17.99 16.84
N TRP A 584 34.24 17.93 17.04
CA TRP A 584 33.66 17.70 18.36
C TRP A 584 34.17 16.38 18.95
N TRP A 585 34.09 15.29 18.20
CA TRP A 585 34.52 13.98 18.68
C TRP A 585 36.00 13.99 19.05
N GLU A 586 36.87 14.67 18.30
CA GLU A 586 38.31 14.75 18.58
C GLU A 586 38.63 15.62 19.81
N THR A 587 37.86 16.67 20.08
CA THR A 587 38.17 17.70 21.08
C THR A 587 37.37 17.62 22.38
N VAL A 588 36.29 16.83 22.43
CA VAL A 588 35.41 16.75 23.61
C VAL A 588 36.18 16.31 24.87
N THR A 589 36.03 17.08 25.95
CA THR A 589 36.67 16.86 27.25
C THR A 589 35.64 16.86 28.38
N ILE A 590 35.89 16.06 29.43
CA ILE A 590 35.02 15.97 30.60
C ILE A 590 35.31 17.16 31.52
N LYS A 591 34.32 17.99 31.82
CA LYS A 591 34.41 19.02 32.86
C LYS A 591 33.82 18.44 34.17
N LYS A 592 34.56 18.49 35.29
CA LYS A 592 34.05 17.96 36.59
C LYS A 592 32.94 18.84 37.16
N TYR A 593 32.02 18.24 37.91
CA TYR A 593 30.94 18.93 38.60
C TYR A 593 31.54 19.74 39.74
N GLU A 594 31.38 21.06 39.70
CA GLU A 594 31.62 21.91 40.87
C GLU A 594 30.27 22.24 41.50
N PRO A 595 29.98 21.79 42.74
CA PRO A 595 28.73 22.11 43.41
C PRO A 595 28.66 23.63 43.63
N HIS A 596 27.84 24.33 42.85
CA HIS A 596 27.55 25.73 43.10
C HIS A 596 26.81 25.86 44.44
N LYS A 597 27.35 26.72 45.31
CA LYS A 597 26.67 27.19 46.51
C LYS A 597 25.28 27.70 46.13
N LYS A 598 24.25 27.22 46.85
CA LYS A 598 22.89 27.74 46.80
C LYS A 598 22.88 29.27 46.94
N SER A 599 22.72 30.00 45.84
CA SER A 599 22.16 31.35 45.87
C SER A 599 20.68 31.23 45.52
N GLY A 600 19.82 31.56 46.48
CA GLY A 600 18.38 31.46 46.35
C GLY A 600 17.81 32.53 45.44
N GLU A 601 17.87 32.31 44.13
CA GLU A 601 17.01 32.99 43.16
C GLU A 601 16.16 31.94 42.45
N THR A 602 14.84 32.10 42.57
CA THR A 602 13.85 31.32 41.83
C THR A 602 14.10 31.43 40.33
N PRO A 603 14.05 30.32 39.57
CA PRO A 603 14.13 30.40 38.10
C PRO A 603 12.97 31.28 37.59
N PRO A 604 13.19 32.12 36.57
CA PRO A 604 12.07 32.80 35.92
C PRO A 604 11.12 31.74 35.34
N PRO A 605 9.79 31.98 35.36
CA PRO A 605 8.84 31.05 34.77
C PRO A 605 9.15 30.86 33.28
N PRO A 606 8.89 29.67 32.72
CA PRO A 606 9.11 29.43 31.30
C PRO A 606 8.31 30.45 30.47
N PRO A 607 8.87 30.97 29.36
CA PRO A 607 8.12 31.85 28.47
C PRO A 607 6.88 31.09 27.97
N GLN A 608 5.69 31.61 28.27
CA GLN A 608 4.45 31.11 27.69
C GLN A 608 4.54 31.27 26.16
N ARG A 609 4.39 30.16 25.42
CA ARG A 609 4.24 30.19 23.96
C ARG A 609 3.03 31.04 23.60
N SER A 610 3.23 32.23 23.04
CA SER A 610 2.19 32.90 22.27
C SER A 610 2.05 32.17 20.94
N ALA A 611 0.85 31.69 20.64
CA ALA A 611 0.49 31.20 19.32
C ALA A 611 0.39 32.39 18.34
N HIS A 612 1.52 32.84 17.81
CA HIS A 612 1.58 33.73 16.66
C HIS A 612 2.60 33.20 15.67
N VAL A 613 2.11 32.43 14.70
CA VAL A 613 2.73 32.30 13.38
C VAL A 613 1.83 33.06 12.44
N ALA A 614 2.12 34.35 12.30
CA ALA A 614 1.70 35.19 11.19
C ALA A 614 2.72 36.33 11.09
N ASP A 615 3.19 36.57 9.87
CA ASP A 615 4.03 37.69 9.43
C ASP A 615 5.48 37.76 9.94
N VAL A 616 6.39 37.13 9.19
CA VAL A 616 7.65 37.79 8.78
C VAL A 616 7.92 37.46 7.31
N LEU A 617 7.23 38.16 6.42
CA LEU A 617 7.60 38.32 5.01
C LEU A 617 7.70 39.82 4.75
N SER A 618 8.86 40.39 5.09
CA SER A 618 9.26 41.72 4.62
C SER A 618 10.78 41.73 4.49
N ILE A 619 11.24 41.41 3.28
CA ILE A 619 12.62 41.68 2.85
C ILE A 619 12.70 43.20 2.70
N VAL A 620 13.51 43.82 3.56
CA VAL A 620 13.98 45.19 3.34
C VAL A 620 15.16 45.07 2.38
N GLU A 621 14.99 45.65 1.19
CA GLU A 621 16.08 45.96 0.27
C GLU A 621 17.08 46.87 0.99
N ASP A 622 18.33 46.45 1.08
CA ASP A 622 19.44 47.37 1.33
C ASP A 622 20.53 47.05 0.31
N ASP A 623 20.68 47.98 -0.64
CA ASP A 623 21.72 48.04 -1.64
C ASP A 623 23.08 48.21 -0.96
N ALA A 624 23.95 47.22 -1.10
CA ALA A 624 25.38 47.38 -0.90
C ALA A 624 26.14 46.63 -2.00
N GLU A 625 26.51 47.38 -3.03
CA GLU A 625 27.45 46.96 -4.07
C GLU A 625 28.76 46.48 -3.43
N ILE A 626 29.06 45.19 -3.57
CA ILE A 626 30.42 44.66 -3.43
C ILE A 626 30.80 44.06 -4.78
N SER A 627 31.57 44.83 -5.53
CA SER A 627 32.25 44.38 -6.74
C SER A 627 33.39 43.42 -6.38
N VAL A 628 33.32 42.19 -6.88
CA VAL A 628 34.45 41.25 -6.85
C VAL A 628 34.76 40.85 -8.29
N ASN A 629 35.86 41.38 -8.80
CA ASN A 629 36.41 41.03 -10.11
C ASN A 629 36.84 39.55 -10.13
N PHE A 630 36.37 38.80 -11.11
CA PHE A 630 36.93 37.50 -11.49
C PHE A 630 37.98 37.73 -12.58
N GLU A 631 39.25 37.46 -12.28
CA GLU A 631 40.27 37.23 -13.30
C GLU A 631 40.28 35.74 -13.67
N MET A 632 40.00 35.46 -14.94
CA MET A 632 40.12 34.15 -15.57
C MET A 632 41.59 33.92 -15.94
N ALA A 633 42.16 32.80 -15.50
CA ALA A 633 43.38 32.25 -16.08
C ALA A 633 43.03 30.88 -16.70
N GLU A 634 43.10 30.83 -18.02
CA GLU A 634 43.14 29.62 -18.83
C GLU A 634 44.45 28.89 -18.58
N GLU A 635 44.44 27.57 -18.45
CA GLU A 635 45.60 26.77 -18.83
C GLU A 635 45.17 25.44 -19.48
N GLU A 636 45.84 25.17 -20.59
CA GLU A 636 45.54 24.19 -21.62
C GLU A 636 45.85 22.74 -21.22
N THR A 637 45.14 21.87 -21.92
CA THR A 637 45.28 20.42 -22.04
C THR A 637 46.69 19.93 -22.43
N VAL A 638 47.11 18.80 -21.85
CA VAL A 638 47.95 17.80 -22.54
C VAL A 638 47.39 16.40 -22.33
N VAL A 639 47.01 15.77 -23.44
CA VAL A 639 46.54 14.38 -23.58
C VAL A 639 47.74 13.46 -23.82
N THR A 640 47.86 12.37 -23.05
CA THR A 640 48.36 11.05 -23.49
C THR A 640 47.88 10.04 -22.42
N GLY A 641 47.43 8.81 -22.67
CA GLY A 641 47.20 8.02 -23.86
C GLY A 641 46.51 6.72 -23.39
N TYR A 642 45.60 6.20 -24.22
CA TYR A 642 44.90 4.93 -24.00
C TYR A 642 45.86 3.74 -23.97
N ALA A 643 45.62 2.79 -23.06
CA ALA A 643 45.98 1.39 -23.25
C ALA A 643 44.92 0.49 -22.57
N ASP A 644 44.02 -0.01 -23.42
CA ASP A 644 43.09 -1.09 -23.15
C ASP A 644 43.86 -2.43 -23.17
N ASN A 645 43.59 -3.34 -22.23
CA ASN A 645 43.63 -4.79 -22.49
C ASN A 645 43.07 -5.63 -21.33
N ARG A 646 41.90 -6.19 -21.62
CA ARG A 646 41.37 -7.51 -21.22
C ARG A 646 42.42 -8.53 -20.72
N ALA A 647 42.12 -9.20 -19.61
CA ALA A 647 41.90 -10.66 -19.56
C ALA A 647 41.70 -11.15 -18.11
N MET A 648 40.46 -11.52 -17.77
CA MET A 648 40.14 -12.47 -16.70
C MET A 648 40.31 -13.90 -17.21
N ASN A 649 40.64 -14.79 -16.26
CA ASN A 649 40.58 -16.26 -16.25
C ASN A 649 41.77 -17.03 -16.84
N ALA A 650 42.60 -17.59 -15.95
CA ALA A 650 42.61 -19.03 -15.64
C ALA A 650 43.84 -19.38 -14.78
N LEU A 651 43.62 -20.12 -13.69
CA LEU A 651 44.34 -21.37 -13.31
C LEU A 651 44.28 -21.60 -11.79
N GLN A 652 43.44 -22.56 -11.40
CA GLN A 652 43.67 -23.38 -10.21
C GLN A 652 44.90 -24.27 -10.46
N GLY A 653 45.82 -24.33 -9.50
CA GLY A 653 46.93 -25.27 -9.53
C GLY A 653 47.85 -25.13 -8.31
N ARG A 654 47.86 -26.17 -7.46
CA ARG A 654 48.70 -26.33 -6.26
C ARG A 654 50.18 -26.07 -6.52
N VAL A 655 50.86 -25.36 -5.61
CA VAL A 655 52.29 -25.60 -5.30
C VAL A 655 52.53 -25.45 -3.79
N GLN A 656 53.16 -26.48 -3.22
CA GLN A 656 53.74 -26.53 -1.88
C GLN A 656 54.94 -25.58 -1.74
N GLY A 657 55.06 -24.97 -0.56
CA GLY A 657 56.36 -24.54 -0.04
C GLY A 657 56.78 -23.12 -0.37
N LEU A 658 56.33 -22.16 0.45
CA LEU A 658 57.14 -21.00 0.79
C LEU A 658 56.90 -20.65 2.26
N SER A 659 58.01 -20.62 2.99
CA SER A 659 58.12 -20.45 4.43
C SER A 659 57.78 -19.02 4.86
N VAL A 660 56.89 -18.92 5.85
CA VAL A 660 56.57 -17.68 6.56
C VAL A 660 57.76 -17.30 7.44
N SER A 661 58.44 -16.19 7.13
CA SER A 661 59.44 -15.59 8.02
C SER A 661 58.84 -14.46 8.84
N LYS A 662 58.79 -14.71 10.17
CA LYS A 662 58.79 -13.76 11.29
C LYS A 662 57.66 -12.72 11.36
N ALA A 663 56.68 -13.07 12.20
CA ALA A 663 55.84 -12.12 12.92
C ALA A 663 56.69 -11.10 13.71
N ALA A 664 56.50 -9.82 13.42
CA ALA A 664 56.88 -8.75 14.33
C ALA A 664 55.84 -8.72 15.48
N LYS A 665 56.28 -9.09 16.68
CA LYS A 665 55.51 -8.88 17.92
C LYS A 665 55.35 -7.37 18.15
N LEU A 666 54.19 -6.83 17.82
CA LEU A 666 53.71 -5.58 18.38
C LEU A 666 53.17 -5.89 19.79
N ASN A 667 53.92 -5.49 20.81
CA ASN A 667 53.46 -5.43 22.19
C ASN A 667 52.19 -4.56 22.26
N ARG A 668 51.02 -5.18 22.35
CA ARG A 668 49.79 -4.51 22.77
C ARG A 668 49.74 -4.53 24.30
N SER A 669 49.73 -3.34 24.89
CA SER A 669 49.43 -3.11 26.31
C SER A 669 48.07 -3.74 26.68
N PRO A 670 47.80 -4.08 27.96
CA PRO A 670 46.55 -4.70 28.36
C PRO A 670 45.38 -3.75 28.05
N LYS A 671 44.38 -4.23 27.28
CA LYS A 671 43.17 -3.48 26.98
C LYS A 671 42.27 -3.42 28.23
N HIS A 672 41.78 -2.23 28.57
CA HIS A 672 40.67 -2.05 29.51
C HIS A 672 39.45 -2.83 28.99
N VAL A 673 38.89 -3.71 29.81
CA VAL A 673 37.62 -4.39 29.54
C VAL A 673 36.55 -3.63 30.30
N THR A 674 35.82 -2.77 29.60
CA THR A 674 34.64 -2.10 30.14
C THR A 674 33.49 -3.10 30.15
N THR A 675 32.94 -3.41 31.33
CA THR A 675 31.74 -4.23 31.46
C THR A 675 30.54 -3.33 31.75
N SER A 676 29.75 -3.02 30.72
CA SER A 676 28.45 -2.38 30.88
C SER A 676 27.39 -3.45 31.17
N SER A 677 26.50 -3.18 32.13
CA SER A 677 25.31 -4.00 32.37
C SER A 677 24.07 -3.15 32.15
N MET A 678 23.37 -3.39 31.05
CA MET A 678 22.10 -2.71 30.79
C MET A 678 20.98 -3.37 31.60
N ASN A 679 20.52 -2.70 32.66
CA ASN A 679 19.25 -3.06 33.30
C ASN A 679 18.15 -2.26 32.64
N ILE A 680 17.46 -2.90 31.71
CA ILE A 680 16.42 -2.29 30.92
C ILE A 680 15.07 -2.66 31.53
N VAL A 681 14.28 -1.65 31.90
CA VAL A 681 12.87 -1.84 32.23
C VAL A 681 12.13 -2.14 30.94
N LYS A 682 11.71 -3.39 30.74
CA LYS A 682 10.87 -3.76 29.59
C LYS A 682 9.52 -3.06 29.75
N TRP A 683 9.09 -2.36 28.71
CA TRP A 683 7.78 -1.72 28.69
C TRP A 683 6.66 -2.74 28.86
N GLU A 684 5.66 -2.37 29.66
CA GLU A 684 4.41 -3.12 29.81
C GLU A 684 3.21 -2.21 29.61
N SER A 685 2.27 -2.63 28.77
CA SER A 685 0.97 -1.98 28.62
C SER A 685 0.09 -2.14 29.86
N ASN A 686 -0.62 -1.06 30.20
CA ASN A 686 -1.62 -0.98 31.27
C ASN A 686 -3.07 -1.05 30.72
N ALA A 687 -3.25 -1.35 29.43
CA ALA A 687 -4.57 -1.44 28.81
C ALA A 687 -5.44 -2.52 29.49
N GLY A 688 -6.76 -2.28 29.55
CA GLY A 688 -7.70 -3.18 30.24
C GLY A 688 -7.59 -4.63 29.77
N TYR A 689 -7.53 -4.87 28.45
CA TYR A 689 -7.40 -6.21 27.86
C TYR A 689 -6.10 -6.93 28.24
N MET A 690 -5.03 -6.20 28.61
CA MET A 690 -3.78 -6.81 29.06
C MET A 690 -3.88 -7.37 30.47
N THR A 691 -4.79 -6.87 31.30
CA THR A 691 -5.02 -7.41 32.65
C THR A 691 -5.51 -8.84 32.57
N ASP A 692 -6.53 -9.09 31.73
CA ASP A 692 -7.11 -10.42 31.51
C ASP A 692 -6.09 -11.38 30.87
N LEU A 693 -5.32 -10.90 29.88
CA LEU A 693 -4.31 -11.71 29.22
C LEU A 693 -3.17 -12.11 30.17
N LYS A 694 -2.67 -11.17 31.00
CA LYS A 694 -1.60 -11.44 31.98
C LYS A 694 -2.03 -12.39 33.09
N ALA A 695 -3.32 -12.45 33.41
CA ALA A 695 -3.89 -13.39 34.38
C ALA A 695 -4.07 -14.82 33.82
N THR A 696 -3.96 -14.99 32.49
CA THR A 696 -4.17 -16.28 31.81
C THR A 696 -2.92 -17.15 31.88
N ASN A 697 -3.12 -18.47 32.06
CA ASN A 697 -2.03 -19.44 31.99
C ASN A 697 -1.31 -19.38 30.63
N PRO A 698 0.04 -19.47 30.58
CA PRO A 698 0.79 -19.37 29.33
C PRO A 698 0.26 -20.23 28.19
N GLU A 699 -0.11 -21.48 28.44
CA GLU A 699 -0.61 -22.43 27.43
C GLU A 699 -1.92 -21.97 26.75
N ASN A 700 -2.71 -21.12 27.40
CA ASN A 700 -4.01 -20.65 26.91
C ASN A 700 -3.98 -19.20 26.41
N LEU A 701 -2.81 -18.54 26.36
CA LEU A 701 -2.70 -17.13 25.99
C LEU A 701 -3.29 -16.83 24.63
N TYR A 702 -3.01 -17.65 23.62
CA TYR A 702 -3.53 -17.44 22.27
C TYR A 702 -5.07 -17.57 22.20
N ALA A 703 -5.65 -18.54 22.92
CA ALA A 703 -7.11 -18.69 22.99
C ALA A 703 -7.79 -17.51 23.73
N SER A 704 -7.15 -17.00 24.79
CA SER A 704 -7.60 -15.79 25.48
C SER A 704 -7.53 -14.56 24.56
N TYR A 705 -6.46 -14.43 23.78
CA TYR A 705 -6.33 -13.40 22.76
C TYR A 705 -7.49 -13.44 21.76
N LEU A 706 -7.80 -14.60 21.19
CA LEU A 706 -8.88 -14.74 20.20
C LEU A 706 -10.25 -14.34 20.80
N SER A 707 -10.46 -14.59 22.09
CA SER A 707 -11.67 -14.18 22.81
C SER A 707 -11.74 -12.65 22.97
N LEU A 708 -10.61 -11.99 23.23
CA LEU A 708 -10.51 -10.53 23.38
C LEU A 708 -10.57 -9.79 22.02
N LYS A 709 -10.20 -10.45 20.92
CA LYS A 709 -10.13 -9.87 19.57
C LYS A 709 -11.46 -9.26 19.11
N ASN A 710 -12.60 -9.91 19.38
CA ASN A 710 -13.90 -9.46 18.87
C ASN A 710 -14.28 -8.02 19.30
N GLY A 711 -13.77 -7.56 20.45
CA GLY A 711 -14.01 -6.18 20.94
C GLY A 711 -12.89 -5.18 20.61
N ASN A 712 -11.77 -5.65 20.04
CA ASN A 712 -10.56 -4.85 19.82
C ASN A 712 -10.02 -4.97 18.38
N ALA A 713 -10.80 -5.56 17.46
CA ALA A 713 -10.33 -5.98 16.15
C ALA A 713 -9.81 -4.83 15.28
N ASP A 714 -10.34 -3.61 15.46
CA ASP A 714 -9.94 -2.41 14.71
C ASP A 714 -8.90 -1.56 15.47
N ASN A 715 -8.35 -2.04 16.59
CA ASN A 715 -7.36 -1.33 17.40
C ASN A 715 -5.94 -1.87 17.14
N PRO A 716 -5.06 -1.16 16.41
CA PRO A 716 -3.70 -1.60 16.16
C PRO A 716 -2.87 -1.83 17.43
N SER A 717 -3.11 -1.02 18.48
CA SER A 717 -2.41 -1.15 19.76
C SER A 717 -2.68 -2.50 20.43
N PHE A 718 -3.89 -3.04 20.25
CA PHE A 718 -4.24 -4.35 20.80
C PHE A 718 -3.36 -5.47 20.21
N TYR A 719 -3.19 -5.53 18.90
CA TYR A 719 -2.32 -6.53 18.27
C TYR A 719 -0.85 -6.33 18.65
N PHE A 720 -0.40 -5.07 18.71
CA PHE A 720 0.95 -4.73 19.12
C PHE A 720 1.26 -5.21 20.55
N ASP A 721 0.39 -4.90 21.51
CA ASP A 721 0.55 -5.24 22.92
C ASP A 721 0.52 -6.74 23.16
N VAL A 722 -0.48 -7.41 22.58
CA VAL A 722 -0.64 -8.86 22.72
C VAL A 722 0.53 -9.60 22.09
N ALA A 723 0.94 -9.22 20.87
CA ALA A 723 2.09 -9.86 20.21
C ALA A 723 3.38 -9.66 21.00
N THR A 724 3.62 -8.44 21.50
CA THR A 724 4.78 -8.14 22.35
C THR A 724 4.81 -9.05 23.58
N TYR A 725 3.67 -9.21 24.25
CA TYR A 725 3.57 -10.10 25.41
C TYR A 725 3.80 -11.57 25.06
N LEU A 726 3.23 -12.05 23.93
CA LEU A 726 3.46 -13.41 23.43
C LEU A 726 4.94 -13.66 23.13
N PHE A 727 5.63 -12.72 22.49
CA PHE A 727 7.08 -12.84 22.26
C PHE A 727 7.88 -12.87 23.56
N GLN A 728 7.54 -12.03 24.55
CA GLN A 728 8.17 -12.05 25.88
C GLN A 728 7.97 -13.38 26.62
N LYS A 729 6.88 -14.10 26.34
CA LYS A 729 6.59 -15.45 26.85
C LYS A 729 7.13 -16.58 25.96
N ASN A 730 8.00 -16.26 24.99
CA ASN A 730 8.57 -17.20 24.02
C ASN A 730 7.54 -17.91 23.13
N GLN A 731 6.31 -17.38 22.98
CA GLN A 731 5.30 -17.90 22.05
C GLN A 731 5.43 -17.25 20.67
N LYS A 732 6.56 -17.53 20.02
CA LYS A 732 6.99 -16.88 18.78
C LYS A 732 5.98 -16.99 17.63
N GLU A 733 5.46 -18.19 17.38
CA GLU A 733 4.49 -18.43 16.28
C GLU A 733 3.18 -17.67 16.51
N ALA A 734 2.66 -17.72 17.73
CA ALA A 734 1.47 -16.96 18.11
C ALA A 734 1.71 -15.45 18.01
N GLY A 735 2.85 -14.96 18.51
CA GLY A 735 3.23 -13.55 18.41
C GLY A 735 3.32 -13.06 16.96
N LEU A 736 3.93 -13.86 16.08
CA LEU A 736 4.03 -13.56 14.64
C LEU A 736 2.64 -13.51 13.99
N ARG A 737 1.77 -14.48 14.30
CA ARG A 737 0.39 -14.50 13.79
C ARG A 737 -0.38 -13.27 14.27
N VAL A 738 -0.33 -12.95 15.56
CA VAL A 738 -1.04 -11.79 16.12
C VAL A 738 -0.54 -10.48 15.49
N ILE A 739 0.77 -10.23 15.43
CA ILE A 739 1.29 -8.96 14.90
C ILE A 739 1.02 -8.81 13.40
N SER A 740 0.99 -9.91 12.64
CA SER A 740 0.72 -9.87 11.20
C SER A 740 -0.66 -9.30 10.85
N ASN A 741 -1.61 -9.26 11.79
CA ASN A 741 -2.88 -8.56 11.62
C ASN A 741 -2.72 -7.05 11.36
N LEU A 742 -1.62 -6.42 11.76
CA LEU A 742 -1.37 -5.02 11.44
C LEU A 742 -1.31 -4.77 9.92
N ALA A 743 -0.97 -5.77 9.11
CA ALA A 743 -1.02 -5.67 7.65
C ALA A 743 -2.46 -5.62 7.09
N GLU A 744 -3.45 -6.06 7.88
CA GLU A 744 -4.87 -6.11 7.54
C GLU A 744 -5.64 -4.85 7.98
N LEU A 745 -5.09 -4.11 8.95
CA LEU A 745 -5.67 -2.88 9.47
C LEU A 745 -5.34 -1.73 8.51
N GLU A 746 -6.31 -1.35 7.68
CA GLU A 746 -6.15 -0.36 6.60
C GLU A 746 -5.10 -0.77 5.56
N LEU A 747 -5.54 -1.53 4.55
CA LEU A 747 -4.67 -2.02 3.48
C LEU A 747 -3.80 -0.91 2.87
N GLU A 748 -2.49 -1.13 2.88
CA GLU A 748 -1.45 -0.19 2.44
C GLU A 748 -1.25 1.06 3.33
N ASN A 749 -1.68 1.04 4.60
CA ASN A 749 -1.29 2.08 5.56
C ASN A 749 0.21 1.97 5.90
N THR A 750 1.00 2.86 5.32
CA THR A 750 2.46 2.84 5.44
C THR A 750 2.97 3.08 6.86
N GLU A 751 2.24 3.80 7.71
CA GLU A 751 2.62 3.99 9.13
C GLU A 751 2.52 2.65 9.88
N LEU A 752 1.39 1.96 9.74
CA LEU A 752 1.17 0.62 10.32
C LEU A 752 2.13 -0.42 9.78
N MET A 753 2.43 -0.38 8.48
CA MET A 753 3.43 -1.26 7.85
C MET A 753 4.83 -1.03 8.42
N ARG A 754 5.24 0.23 8.67
CA ARG A 754 6.51 0.52 9.37
C ARG A 754 6.49 -0.07 10.77
N THR A 755 5.44 0.16 11.56
CA THR A 755 5.31 -0.39 12.92
C THR A 755 5.45 -1.91 12.92
N LEU A 756 4.74 -2.58 12.01
CA LEU A 756 4.84 -4.03 11.81
C LEU A 756 6.28 -4.47 11.50
N ALA A 757 6.91 -3.89 10.47
CA ALA A 757 8.25 -4.30 10.03
C ALA A 757 9.33 -4.02 11.08
N ARG A 758 9.23 -2.90 11.82
CA ARG A 758 10.11 -2.58 12.93
C ARG A 758 9.98 -3.61 14.05
N LYS A 759 8.74 -4.03 14.37
CA LYS A 759 8.47 -5.05 15.39
C LYS A 759 8.98 -6.43 14.98
N LEU A 760 8.79 -6.81 13.73
CA LEU A 760 9.36 -8.04 13.17
C LEU A 760 10.89 -8.05 13.27
N SER A 761 11.54 -6.92 12.94
CA SER A 761 12.99 -6.77 13.06
C SER A 761 13.49 -6.89 14.51
N GLU A 762 12.76 -6.35 15.49
CA GLU A 762 13.06 -6.47 16.94
C GLU A 762 13.15 -7.95 17.36
N TYR A 763 12.27 -8.81 16.83
CA TYR A 763 12.22 -10.24 17.14
C TYR A 763 12.93 -11.14 16.10
N ALA A 764 13.78 -10.55 15.26
CA ALA A 764 14.61 -11.23 14.26
C ALA A 764 13.87 -11.92 13.10
N TYR A 765 12.63 -11.50 12.79
CA TYR A 765 11.90 -11.85 11.57
C TYR A 765 12.34 -10.93 10.41
N TYR A 766 13.62 -11.00 10.04
CA TYR A 766 14.24 -10.05 9.12
C TYR A 766 13.73 -10.18 7.69
N GLU A 767 13.41 -11.38 7.23
CA GLU A 767 12.93 -11.60 5.87
C GLU A 767 11.57 -10.93 5.65
N GLU A 768 10.63 -11.16 6.55
CA GLU A 768 9.30 -10.53 6.52
C GLU A 768 9.41 -9.01 6.70
N ALA A 769 10.26 -8.53 7.61
CA ALA A 769 10.48 -7.11 7.82
C ALA A 769 11.04 -6.42 6.56
N ILE A 770 12.02 -7.02 5.89
CA ILE A 770 12.63 -6.48 4.68
C ILE A 770 11.61 -6.38 3.55
N GLU A 771 10.76 -7.38 3.37
CA GLU A 771 9.72 -7.36 2.32
C GLU A 771 8.69 -6.26 2.56
N ILE A 772 8.29 -6.04 3.81
CA ILE A 772 7.41 -4.93 4.17
C ILE A 772 8.11 -3.58 3.98
N PHE A 773 9.39 -3.45 4.36
CA PHE A 773 10.15 -2.21 4.14
C PHE A 773 10.39 -1.89 2.67
N LYS A 774 10.57 -2.90 1.80
CA LYS A 774 10.59 -2.70 0.35
C LYS A 774 9.26 -2.15 -0.16
N GLU A 775 8.14 -2.63 0.37
CA GLU A 775 6.82 -2.13 0.01
C GLU A 775 6.63 -0.68 0.49
N VAL A 776 7.00 -0.37 1.73
CA VAL A 776 7.00 1.01 2.25
C VAL A 776 7.89 1.90 1.38
N LEU A 777 9.09 1.45 1.00
CA LEU A 777 10.00 2.19 0.13
C LEU A 777 9.40 2.45 -1.25
N SER A 778 8.70 1.47 -1.83
CA SER A 778 8.05 1.65 -3.14
C SER A 778 6.91 2.66 -3.13
N GLN A 779 6.29 2.89 -1.96
CA GLN A 779 5.20 3.85 -1.80
C GLN A 779 5.69 5.22 -1.29
N ARG A 780 6.83 5.24 -0.57
CA ARG A 780 7.36 6.43 0.10
C ARG A 780 8.86 6.63 -0.15
N SER A 781 9.31 6.45 -1.39
CA SER A 781 10.72 6.67 -1.74
C SER A 781 11.11 8.14 -1.58
N PHE A 782 10.16 9.08 -1.58
CA PHE A 782 10.41 10.48 -1.24
C PHE A 782 10.79 10.71 0.23
N GLU A 783 10.67 9.72 1.12
CA GLU A 783 11.06 9.84 2.54
C GLU A 783 12.44 9.19 2.80
N PRO A 784 13.38 9.89 3.46
CA PRO A 784 14.68 9.31 3.80
C PRO A 784 14.55 8.09 4.73
N HIS A 785 13.57 8.08 5.64
CA HIS A 785 13.31 6.97 6.56
C HIS A 785 13.08 5.64 5.87
N SER A 786 12.47 5.63 4.69
CA SER A 786 12.22 4.40 3.92
C SER A 786 13.52 3.67 3.56
N TYR A 787 14.58 4.43 3.25
CA TYR A 787 15.91 3.89 2.98
C TYR A 787 16.65 3.51 4.26
N ILE A 788 16.47 4.29 5.34
CA ILE A 788 17.07 4.00 6.65
C ILE A 788 16.52 2.70 7.21
N ASP A 789 15.20 2.56 7.27
CA ASP A 789 14.52 1.38 7.79
C ASP A 789 14.95 0.12 7.01
N LEU A 790 14.97 0.19 5.67
CA LEU A 790 15.41 -0.92 4.83
C LEU A 790 16.91 -1.23 4.99
N GLY A 791 17.76 -0.19 5.02
CA GLY A 791 19.20 -0.33 5.18
C GLY A 791 19.58 -0.95 6.53
N LEU A 792 18.95 -0.51 7.62
CA LEU A 792 19.15 -1.08 8.95
C LEU A 792 18.61 -2.52 9.05
N ALA A 793 17.50 -2.84 8.38
CA ALA A 793 17.00 -4.21 8.30
C ALA A 793 17.98 -5.14 7.55
N TYR A 794 18.55 -4.67 6.41
CA TYR A 794 19.61 -5.40 5.71
C TYR A 794 20.88 -5.58 6.57
N ALA A 795 21.24 -4.59 7.37
CA ALA A 795 22.37 -4.70 8.29
C ALA A 795 22.10 -5.75 9.38
N ALA A 796 20.88 -5.78 9.93
CA ALA A 796 20.47 -6.77 10.93
C ALA A 796 20.42 -8.21 10.36
N GLN A 797 20.01 -8.37 9.09
CA GLN A 797 20.05 -9.66 8.38
C GLN A 797 21.49 -10.10 8.03
N GLY A 798 22.47 -9.20 8.05
CA GLY A 798 23.86 -9.47 7.68
C GLY A 798 24.20 -9.24 6.20
N THR A 799 23.28 -8.64 5.42
CA THR A 799 23.53 -8.26 4.02
C THR A 799 24.14 -6.86 3.92
N TYR A 800 25.35 -6.68 4.45
CA TYR A 800 25.95 -5.37 4.70
C TYR A 800 26.15 -4.48 3.47
N GLN A 801 26.45 -5.05 2.29
CA GLN A 801 26.57 -4.25 1.06
C GLN A 801 25.24 -3.60 0.69
N LYS A 802 24.12 -4.35 0.76
CA LYS A 802 22.79 -3.79 0.52
C LYS A 802 22.47 -2.71 1.55
N ALA A 803 22.82 -2.94 2.81
CA ALA A 803 22.63 -1.96 3.86
C ALA A 803 23.30 -0.61 3.55
N ILE A 804 24.60 -0.61 3.21
CA ILE A 804 25.31 0.65 2.92
C ILE A 804 24.84 1.31 1.63
N ASN A 805 24.39 0.54 0.63
CA ASN A 805 23.81 1.10 -0.59
C ASN A 805 22.50 1.87 -0.30
N GLU A 806 21.60 1.28 0.48
CA GLU A 806 20.33 1.94 0.85
C GLU A 806 20.58 3.15 1.76
N LEU A 807 21.40 2.99 2.81
CA LEU A 807 21.74 4.09 3.72
C LEU A 807 22.40 5.26 2.97
N TYR A 808 23.35 4.99 2.06
CA TYR A 808 24.00 6.05 1.30
C TYR A 808 23.08 6.74 0.28
N THR A 809 21.96 6.11 -0.09
CA THR A 809 20.91 6.78 -0.88
C THR A 809 20.37 8.01 -0.14
N VAL A 810 20.35 8.03 1.20
CA VAL A 810 19.96 9.21 1.98
C VAL A 810 20.87 10.41 1.74
N ILE A 811 22.16 10.17 1.54
CA ILE A 811 23.13 11.24 1.28
C ILE A 811 23.16 11.64 -0.20
N SER A 812 23.06 10.66 -1.11
CA SER A 812 23.32 10.85 -2.55
C SER A 812 22.10 11.16 -3.41
N LYS A 813 20.88 10.81 -2.97
CA LYS A 813 19.62 11.11 -3.67
C LYS A 813 19.31 12.60 -3.64
N GLU A 814 18.79 13.14 -4.74
CA GLU A 814 18.25 14.50 -4.74
C GLU A 814 16.89 14.51 -4.04
N TRP A 815 16.77 15.32 -2.99
CA TRP A 815 15.57 15.39 -2.17
C TRP A 815 14.79 16.66 -2.50
N ASP A 816 13.46 16.59 -2.47
CA ASP A 816 12.65 17.80 -2.45
C ASP A 816 13.02 18.63 -1.20
N PRO A 817 13.30 19.94 -1.35
CA PRO A 817 13.66 20.82 -0.23
C PRO A 817 12.66 20.82 0.93
N ASP A 818 11.35 20.71 0.68
CA ASP A 818 10.32 20.69 1.72
C ASP A 818 10.32 19.36 2.48
N ILE A 819 10.78 18.27 1.86
CA ILE A 819 10.91 16.99 2.54
C ILE A 819 12.16 16.98 3.41
N ILE A 820 13.33 17.29 2.85
CA ILE A 820 14.59 17.16 3.59
C ILE A 820 14.73 18.21 4.71
N SER A 821 14.14 19.39 4.54
CA SER A 821 14.16 20.43 5.59
C SER A 821 13.42 20.05 6.87
N ARG A 822 12.52 19.05 6.80
CA ARG A 822 11.84 18.48 7.98
C ARG A 822 12.75 17.61 8.83
N PHE A 823 13.85 17.13 8.27
CA PHE A 823 14.75 16.16 8.91
C PHE A 823 16.19 16.70 9.00
N PRO A 824 16.41 17.88 9.59
CA PRO A 824 17.72 18.51 9.59
C PRO A 824 18.76 17.63 10.31
N GLY A 825 19.83 17.25 9.61
CA GLY A 825 20.94 16.49 10.21
C GLY A 825 20.74 14.97 10.21
N ILE A 826 19.66 14.46 9.62
CA ILE A 826 19.43 13.02 9.43
C ILE A 826 20.59 12.34 8.70
N GLU A 827 21.25 13.07 7.80
CA GLU A 827 22.40 12.55 7.05
C GLU A 827 23.59 12.21 7.96
N LEU A 828 23.81 12.96 9.05
CA LEU A 828 24.89 12.67 9.99
C LEU A 828 24.64 11.37 10.76
N ILE A 829 23.40 11.17 11.21
CA ILE A 829 23.00 9.95 11.93
C ILE A 829 23.26 8.72 11.04
N VAL A 830 22.84 8.79 9.78
CA VAL A 830 23.05 7.73 8.79
C VAL A 830 24.54 7.50 8.50
N LEU A 831 25.35 8.56 8.45
CA LEU A 831 26.80 8.42 8.29
C LEU A 831 27.45 7.68 9.46
N HIS A 832 26.96 7.83 10.70
CA HIS A 832 27.44 7.03 11.83
C HIS A 832 27.13 5.54 11.65
N ASP A 833 25.93 5.21 11.14
CA ASP A 833 25.54 3.82 10.85
C ASP A 833 26.40 3.23 9.73
N ILE A 834 26.60 3.96 8.63
CA ILE A 834 27.45 3.53 7.51
C ILE A 834 28.88 3.26 8.00
N ASN A 835 29.49 4.19 8.74
CA ASN A 835 30.87 4.03 9.20
C ASN A 835 31.01 2.85 10.18
N ASN A 836 30.03 2.60 11.05
CA ASN A 836 30.05 1.44 11.94
C ASN A 836 29.97 0.11 11.17
N ILE A 837 29.13 0.04 10.12
CA ILE A 837 29.05 -1.14 9.24
C ILE A 837 30.38 -1.34 8.50
N ILE A 838 30.97 -0.26 7.97
CA ILE A 838 32.26 -0.31 7.29
C ILE A 838 33.35 -0.82 8.24
N GLU A 839 33.42 -0.32 9.47
CA GLU A 839 34.48 -0.76 10.42
C GLU A 839 34.46 -2.27 10.65
N LYS A 840 33.26 -2.80 10.88
CA LYS A 840 33.10 -4.21 11.25
C LYS A 840 33.25 -5.16 10.07
N HIS A 841 33.09 -4.67 8.84
CA HIS A 841 32.97 -5.51 7.65
C HIS A 841 33.79 -5.01 6.45
N ALA A 842 34.77 -4.11 6.64
CA ALA A 842 35.49 -3.41 5.58
C ALA A 842 36.02 -4.32 4.45
N SER A 843 36.55 -5.50 4.79
CA SER A 843 37.11 -6.44 3.81
C SER A 843 36.08 -7.06 2.86
N LEU A 844 34.78 -6.88 3.13
CA LEU A 844 33.66 -7.49 2.40
C LEU A 844 32.83 -6.45 1.63
N LEU A 845 33.19 -5.17 1.69
CA LEU A 845 32.38 -4.07 1.18
C LEU A 845 33.09 -3.32 0.04
N ASP A 846 32.35 -3.06 -1.03
CA ASP A 846 32.70 -2.01 -1.98
C ASP A 846 32.19 -0.68 -1.44
N ILE A 847 33.11 0.24 -1.13
CA ILE A 847 32.82 1.58 -0.63
C ILE A 847 33.24 2.69 -1.62
N SER A 848 33.61 2.31 -2.85
CA SER A 848 34.15 3.25 -3.86
C SER A 848 33.16 4.37 -4.25
N PHE A 849 31.87 4.13 -4.07
CA PHE A 849 30.81 5.10 -4.33
C PHE A 849 30.63 6.15 -3.21
N ILE A 850 31.23 5.93 -2.02
CA ILE A 850 31.14 6.83 -0.87
C ILE A 850 32.24 7.88 -0.96
N LYS A 851 31.87 9.17 -0.91
CA LYS A 851 32.86 10.24 -0.94
C LYS A 851 33.82 10.14 0.25
N PRO A 852 35.15 10.31 0.06
CA PRO A 852 36.13 10.20 1.14
C PRO A 852 35.87 11.10 2.35
N CYS A 853 35.25 12.28 2.16
CA CYS A 853 34.92 13.20 3.27
C CYS A 853 33.96 12.56 4.30
N PHE A 854 33.24 11.49 3.94
CA PHE A 854 32.25 10.82 4.76
C PHE A 854 32.79 9.57 5.48
N ILE A 855 34.07 9.25 5.31
CA ILE A 855 34.69 8.06 5.90
C ILE A 855 35.52 8.48 7.12
N LYS A 856 34.95 8.31 8.31
CA LYS A 856 35.63 8.52 9.59
C LYS A 856 34.92 7.76 10.70
N GLN A 857 35.70 6.97 11.44
CA GLN A 857 35.21 6.31 12.65
C GLN A 857 35.12 7.26 13.83
N MET A 858 34.00 7.20 14.55
CA MET A 858 33.73 8.00 15.74
C MET A 858 33.12 7.13 16.85
N PRO A 859 33.88 6.15 17.40
CA PRO A 859 33.38 5.27 18.44
C PRO A 859 33.03 6.04 19.72
N VAL A 860 31.97 5.62 20.41
CA VAL A 860 31.43 6.25 21.63
C VAL A 860 31.04 5.20 22.67
N ASP A 861 30.98 5.58 23.95
CA ASP A 861 30.57 4.66 25.03
C ASP A 861 29.06 4.45 25.04
N ILE A 862 28.28 5.50 24.80
CA ILE A 862 26.81 5.42 24.70
C ILE A 862 26.37 6.11 23.41
N ARG A 863 25.52 5.44 22.63
CA ARG A 863 24.75 6.04 21.53
C ARG A 863 23.29 5.62 21.68
N ILE A 864 22.38 6.57 21.63
CA ILE A 864 20.94 6.33 21.66
C ILE A 864 20.35 6.98 20.42
N VAL A 865 19.53 6.25 19.67
CA VAL A 865 18.77 6.78 18.54
C VAL A 865 17.31 6.49 18.79
N ILE A 866 16.45 7.51 18.79
CA ILE A 866 15.01 7.30 18.82
C ILE A 866 14.36 7.66 17.49
N ASP A 867 13.32 6.92 17.13
CA ASP A 867 12.44 7.18 15.99
C ASP A 867 11.01 6.77 16.35
N TRP A 868 10.02 7.24 15.60
CA TRP A 868 8.62 6.90 15.86
C TRP A 868 7.83 6.65 14.57
N ASP A 869 6.60 6.14 14.69
CA ASP A 869 5.77 5.68 13.58
C ASP A 869 4.67 6.67 13.15
N ALA A 870 4.49 7.77 13.88
CA ALA A 870 3.48 8.78 13.58
C ALA A 870 4.06 10.03 12.90
N ASN A 871 3.48 10.42 11.76
CA ASN A 871 3.83 11.66 11.09
C ASN A 871 3.33 12.89 11.86
N GLU A 872 3.83 14.08 11.51
CA GLU A 872 3.37 15.38 12.04
C GLU A 872 3.35 15.45 13.57
N THR A 873 4.27 14.72 14.18
CA THR A 873 4.39 14.52 15.62
C THR A 873 5.71 15.12 16.11
N ASP A 874 5.65 15.71 17.32
CA ASP A 874 6.73 16.44 17.97
C ASP A 874 7.15 15.66 19.24
N ILE A 875 8.23 14.89 19.11
CA ILE A 875 8.80 14.02 20.16
C ILE A 875 10.30 14.28 20.26
N ASP A 876 10.76 14.61 21.46
CA ASP A 876 12.17 14.86 21.73
C ASP A 876 12.81 13.71 22.50
N LEU A 877 14.07 13.41 22.16
CA LEU A 877 14.94 12.57 22.97
C LEU A 877 15.55 13.38 24.11
N TRP A 878 15.28 12.97 25.35
CA TRP A 878 15.98 13.51 26.51
C TRP A 878 16.81 12.42 27.18
N VAL A 879 18.02 12.77 27.62
CA VAL A 879 18.91 11.85 28.34
C VAL A 879 19.44 12.55 29.58
N THR A 880 19.09 12.02 30.76
CA THR A 880 19.61 12.52 32.04
C THR A 880 20.84 11.71 32.45
N ASP A 881 21.95 12.38 32.73
CA ASP A 881 23.21 11.74 33.13
C ASP A 881 23.28 11.45 34.65
N PRO A 882 24.30 10.70 35.12
CA PRO A 882 24.44 10.36 36.54
C PRO A 882 24.63 11.55 37.49
N ASP A 883 25.08 12.70 36.98
CA ASP A 883 25.21 13.93 37.76
C ASP A 883 23.87 14.72 37.82
N GLY A 884 22.82 14.18 37.19
CA GLY A 884 21.49 14.80 37.09
C GLY A 884 21.38 15.87 36.00
N GLU A 885 22.37 16.00 35.12
CA GLU A 885 22.32 16.94 34.00
C GLU A 885 21.52 16.33 32.85
N LYS A 886 20.46 17.02 32.44
CA LYS A 886 19.60 16.62 31.32
C LYS A 886 20.15 17.16 30.00
N CYS A 887 20.40 16.28 29.04
CA CYS A 887 20.66 16.59 27.63
C CYS A 887 19.34 16.62 26.86
N SER A 888 19.06 17.72 26.16
CA SER A 888 17.81 17.93 25.42
C SER A 888 18.01 18.98 24.32
N TYR A 889 16.96 19.30 23.56
CA TYR A 889 17.01 20.39 22.58
C TYR A 889 17.43 21.75 23.17
N GLN A 890 17.15 21.99 24.46
CA GLN A 890 17.56 23.20 25.20
C GLN A 890 19.03 23.12 25.67
N ASN A 891 19.47 21.94 26.11
CA ASN A 891 20.84 21.68 26.54
C ASN A 891 21.49 20.62 25.63
N LYS A 892 21.97 21.06 24.47
CA LYS A 892 22.44 20.15 23.41
C LYS A 892 23.79 19.48 23.70
N ASN A 893 24.55 20.00 24.67
CA ASN A 893 25.84 19.44 25.08
C ASN A 893 25.96 19.44 26.59
N THR A 894 26.10 18.27 27.21
CA THR A 894 26.29 18.17 28.67
C THR A 894 27.73 18.44 29.07
N ARG A 895 27.94 18.75 30.36
CA ARG A 895 29.27 18.99 30.94
C ARG A 895 30.22 17.79 30.81
N ILE A 896 29.69 16.57 30.83
CA ILE A 896 30.46 15.34 30.63
C ILE A 896 30.69 15.00 29.15
N GLY A 897 30.23 15.85 28.23
CA GLY A 897 30.45 15.70 26.80
C GLY A 897 29.40 14.86 26.08
N GLY A 898 28.21 14.70 26.66
CA GLY A 898 27.05 14.15 25.95
C GLY A 898 26.57 15.16 24.92
N ARG A 899 26.15 14.70 23.74
CA ARG A 899 25.68 15.56 22.66
C ARG A 899 24.44 14.98 22.01
N ILE A 900 23.45 15.82 21.74
CA ILE A 900 22.25 15.46 21.01
C ILE A 900 22.23 16.06 19.59
N SER A 901 21.51 15.40 18.68
CA SER A 901 21.28 15.85 17.30
C SER A 901 20.41 17.10 17.23
N ASN A 902 20.08 17.50 16.01
CA ASN A 902 19.08 18.52 15.79
C ASN A 902 17.70 18.00 16.21
N ASP A 903 16.86 18.94 16.62
CA ASP A 903 15.47 18.74 17.03
C ASP A 903 14.59 18.51 15.79
N ILE A 904 13.80 17.43 15.82
CA ILE A 904 12.89 17.03 14.75
C ILE A 904 11.43 17.27 15.16
N THR A 905 10.98 18.50 14.92
CA THR A 905 9.61 18.94 15.26
C THR A 905 8.51 18.48 14.29
N GLN A 906 8.87 17.83 13.18
CA GLN A 906 7.93 17.48 12.09
C GLN A 906 8.26 16.15 11.40
N GLY A 907 7.72 15.03 11.88
CA GLY A 907 7.78 13.76 11.15
C GLY A 907 8.03 12.60 12.08
N TYR A 908 8.94 11.68 11.73
CA TYR A 908 9.17 10.38 12.38
C TYR A 908 10.50 10.30 13.18
N GLY A 909 11.14 11.43 13.47
CA GLY A 909 12.54 11.49 13.95
C GLY A 909 13.55 11.33 12.79
N PRO A 910 14.70 10.64 12.96
CA PRO A 910 15.26 10.20 14.23
C PRO A 910 15.99 11.33 14.97
N GLU A 911 16.09 11.20 16.29
CA GLU A 911 17.01 11.97 17.12
C GLU A 911 18.09 11.07 17.72
N GLU A 912 19.31 11.60 17.85
CA GLU A 912 20.48 10.86 18.30
C GLU A 912 21.17 11.55 19.49
N PHE A 913 21.44 10.79 20.54
CA PHE A 913 22.37 11.16 21.60
C PHE A 913 23.67 10.33 21.49
N ARG A 914 24.83 10.98 21.64
CA ARG A 914 26.15 10.33 21.68
C ARG A 914 26.98 10.85 22.86
N LEU A 915 27.68 9.94 23.53
CA LEU A 915 28.62 10.25 24.61
C LEU A 915 29.92 9.47 24.43
N LYS A 916 31.00 10.18 24.08
CA LYS A 916 32.30 9.55 23.76
C LYS A 916 32.90 8.78 24.94
N LYS A 917 32.81 9.36 26.14
CA LYS A 917 33.33 8.81 27.40
C LYS A 917 32.25 8.89 28.47
N ALA A 918 31.68 7.76 28.85
CA ALA A 918 30.68 7.68 29.92
C ALA A 918 31.36 7.62 31.30
N ILE A 919 30.66 8.14 32.31
CA ILE A 919 31.03 8.01 33.72
C ILE A 919 30.18 6.91 34.35
N ASP A 920 30.60 6.43 35.52
CA ASP A 920 29.85 5.41 36.24
C ASP A 920 28.52 5.98 36.76
N GLY A 921 27.45 5.21 36.58
CA GLY A 921 26.12 5.56 37.09
C GLY A 921 24.99 5.24 36.11
N THR A 922 23.81 5.77 36.43
CA THR A 922 22.58 5.54 35.66
C THR A 922 22.33 6.69 34.70
N TYR A 923 22.06 6.37 33.44
CA TYR A 923 21.58 7.30 32.43
C TYR A 923 20.11 6.99 32.15
N THR A 924 19.21 7.95 32.36
CA THR A 924 17.77 7.77 32.10
C THR A 924 17.42 8.32 30.73
N ILE A 925 16.75 7.49 29.92
CA ILE A 925 16.29 7.82 28.56
C ILE A 925 14.80 8.17 28.63
N GLU A 926 14.44 9.33 28.07
CA GLU A 926 13.08 9.85 28.11
C GLU A 926 12.66 10.30 26.70
N ALA A 927 11.39 10.08 26.34
CA ALA A 927 10.74 10.73 25.21
C ALA A 927 9.80 11.80 25.75
N ASN A 928 10.00 13.05 25.34
CA ASN A 928 9.07 14.12 25.69
C ASN A 928 8.11 14.40 24.52
N PHE A 929 6.82 14.16 24.75
CA PHE A 929 5.78 14.29 23.73
C PHE A 929 5.05 15.62 23.85
N TYR A 930 5.30 16.53 22.90
CA TYR A 930 4.66 17.85 22.84
C TYR A 930 3.28 17.83 22.18
N GLY A 931 3.01 16.79 21.38
CA GLY A 931 1.76 16.55 20.70
C GLY A 931 1.95 16.32 19.20
N THR A 932 0.85 16.45 18.49
CA THR A 932 0.75 16.13 17.06
C THR A 932 -0.18 17.13 16.40
N ARG A 933 0.10 17.41 15.13
CA ARG A 933 -0.69 18.33 14.30
C ARG A 933 -1.61 17.57 13.33
N LYS A 934 -1.58 16.23 13.38
CA LYS A 934 -2.38 15.37 12.50
C LYS A 934 -3.87 15.69 12.69
N GLN A 935 -4.54 15.97 11.59
CA GLN A 935 -5.95 16.33 11.61
C GLN A 935 -6.89 15.12 11.62
N THR A 936 -6.37 13.88 11.54
CA THR A 936 -7.08 12.59 11.62
C THR A 936 -6.96 11.95 13.01
N THR A 937 -7.71 10.88 13.30
CA THR A 937 -7.67 10.19 14.60
C THR A 937 -6.30 9.61 14.83
N LEU A 938 -5.68 9.99 15.94
CA LEU A 938 -4.38 9.45 16.30
C LEU A 938 -4.56 8.15 17.06
N GLN A 939 -4.02 7.11 16.45
CA GLN A 939 -3.66 5.88 17.16
C GLN A 939 -2.49 6.19 18.10
N ASN A 940 -2.20 5.29 19.05
CA ASN A 940 -1.02 5.42 19.91
C ASN A 940 0.24 5.55 19.06
N VAL A 941 1.14 6.46 19.46
CA VAL A 941 2.41 6.67 18.76
C VAL A 941 3.44 5.71 19.33
N THR A 942 4.05 4.89 18.48
CA THR A 942 5.10 3.96 18.89
C THR A 942 6.46 4.64 18.75
N VAL A 943 7.15 4.87 19.86
CA VAL A 943 8.56 5.30 19.91
C VAL A 943 9.45 4.07 20.03
N ARG A 944 10.45 3.98 19.15
CA ARG A 944 11.53 3.00 19.20
C ARG A 944 12.81 3.69 19.63
N ALA A 945 13.48 3.17 20.65
CA ALA A 945 14.83 3.59 21.02
C ALA A 945 15.84 2.46 20.76
N THR A 946 16.81 2.72 19.90
CA THR A 946 17.96 1.85 19.67
C THR A 946 19.12 2.33 20.53
N VAL A 947 19.49 1.54 21.53
CA VAL A 947 20.50 1.86 22.52
C VAL A 947 21.75 1.03 22.25
N TYR A 948 22.89 1.70 22.13
CA TYR A 948 24.19 1.07 21.99
C TYR A 948 25.08 1.43 23.18
N THR A 949 25.74 0.41 23.75
CA THR A 949 26.92 0.62 24.60
C THR A 949 28.17 0.13 23.87
N ASN A 950 29.27 0.87 23.98
CA ASN A 950 30.52 0.61 23.25
C ASN A 950 30.34 0.66 21.72
N PHE A 951 29.54 1.61 21.21
CA PHE A 951 29.30 1.78 19.77
C PHE A 951 30.60 2.00 18.99
N GLY A 952 30.81 1.21 17.94
CA GLY A 952 32.03 1.22 17.12
C GLY A 952 33.28 0.70 17.84
N LYS A 953 33.14 0.06 19.01
CA LYS A 953 34.24 -0.53 19.78
C LYS A 953 34.10 -2.05 19.86
N ASP A 954 35.15 -2.71 20.36
CA ASP A 954 35.07 -4.12 20.75
C ASP A 954 33.95 -4.30 21.79
N HIS A 955 33.21 -5.41 21.72
CA HIS A 955 32.08 -5.70 22.62
C HIS A 955 30.94 -4.68 22.58
N GLU A 956 30.68 -4.07 21.42
CA GLU A 956 29.43 -3.31 21.20
C GLU A 956 28.22 -4.17 21.56
N GLN A 957 27.33 -3.60 22.38
CA GLN A 957 26.01 -4.17 22.66
C GLN A 957 24.94 -3.25 22.07
N LYS A 958 23.87 -3.85 21.55
CA LYS A 958 22.72 -3.17 20.97
C LYS A 958 21.46 -3.72 21.60
N GLU A 959 20.60 -2.84 22.08
CA GLU A 959 19.28 -3.14 22.62
C GLU A 959 18.23 -2.27 21.93
N ILE A 960 17.03 -2.81 21.72
CA ILE A 960 15.91 -2.08 21.09
C ILE A 960 14.77 -2.02 22.11
N LEU A 961 14.31 -0.81 22.39
CA LEU A 961 13.19 -0.52 23.27
C LEU A 961 12.06 0.03 22.45
N THR A 962 10.83 -0.31 22.82
CA THR A 962 9.65 0.22 22.15
C THR A 962 8.57 0.55 23.16
N LEU A 963 8.01 1.75 23.02
CA LEU A 963 7.05 2.36 23.93
C LEU A 963 5.90 2.92 23.11
N GLN A 964 4.66 2.65 23.53
CA GLN A 964 3.50 3.36 23.00
C GLN A 964 3.17 4.59 23.85
N LEU A 965 3.03 5.73 23.19
CA LEU A 965 2.62 7.00 23.77
C LEU A 965 1.13 7.23 23.51
N GLU A 966 0.42 7.65 24.54
CA GLU A 966 -0.98 8.04 24.43
C GLU A 966 -1.08 9.47 23.86
N PRO A 967 -1.72 9.68 22.70
CA PRO A 967 -1.75 10.99 22.03
C PRO A 967 -2.37 12.11 22.87
N ASN A 968 -3.23 11.76 23.83
CA ASN A 968 -3.93 12.69 24.70
C ASN A 968 -3.11 13.09 25.94
N LYS A 969 -2.01 12.40 26.24
CA LYS A 969 -1.18 12.64 27.42
C LYS A 969 0.17 13.23 26.99
N LYS A 970 0.25 14.55 27.01
CA LYS A 970 1.50 15.29 26.73
C LYS A 970 2.47 15.20 27.92
N GLY A 971 3.77 15.27 27.64
CA GLY A 971 4.82 15.33 28.64
C GLY A 971 5.87 14.24 28.51
N GLU A 972 6.62 14.05 29.60
CA GLU A 972 7.77 13.15 29.68
C GLU A 972 7.34 11.69 29.88
N TYR A 973 7.90 10.80 29.07
CA TYR A 973 7.76 9.36 29.19
C TYR A 973 9.15 8.73 29.34
N THR A 974 9.37 8.05 30.46
CA THR A 974 10.60 7.26 30.65
C THR A 974 10.58 6.04 29.74
N ILE A 975 11.59 5.92 28.87
CA ILE A 975 11.79 4.77 27.99
C ILE A 975 12.55 3.66 28.72
N GLY A 976 13.60 4.02 29.48
CA GLY A 976 14.41 3.07 30.23
C GLY A 976 15.70 3.68 30.77
N ASP A 977 16.49 2.86 31.47
CA ASP A 977 17.75 3.25 32.10
C ASP A 977 18.94 2.46 31.55
N ILE A 978 20.12 3.09 31.49
CA ILE A 978 21.41 2.45 31.21
C ILE A 978 22.28 2.56 32.46
N ASN A 979 22.68 1.44 33.05
CA ASN A 979 23.68 1.44 34.11
C ASN A 979 25.06 1.20 33.50
N PHE A 980 25.91 2.24 33.51
CA PHE A 980 27.26 2.16 32.99
C PHE A 980 28.26 2.01 34.14
N THR A 981 29.25 1.12 33.98
CA THR A 981 30.30 0.89 34.99
C THR A 981 31.63 0.64 34.30
N SER A 982 32.64 1.41 34.68
CA SER A 982 34.00 1.29 34.17
C SER A 982 34.83 0.38 35.07
N ASN A 983 34.88 -0.92 34.76
CA ASN A 983 35.79 -1.82 35.48
C ASN A 983 37.25 -1.49 35.16
N GLN A 984 38.00 -0.99 36.16
CA GLN A 984 39.45 -1.08 36.17
C GLN A 984 39.83 -2.51 36.57
N ILE A 985 40.34 -3.31 35.64
CA ILE A 985 41.05 -4.53 36.03
C ILE A 985 42.38 -4.06 36.63
N ASP A 986 42.43 -3.99 37.96
CA ASP A 986 43.67 -3.82 38.70
C ASP A 986 44.63 -4.95 38.32
N LYS A 987 45.87 -4.54 38.01
CA LYS A 987 46.99 -5.42 37.67
C LYS A 987 47.20 -6.46 38.77
N LEU A 988 47.08 -7.74 38.42
CA LEU A 988 47.78 -8.84 39.11
C LEU A 988 49.23 -8.91 38.62
#